data_AF-A0A653DWY3-F1
#
_entry.id   AF-A0A653DWY3-F1
#
_cell.length_a   1.000
_cell.length_b   1.000
_cell.length_c   1.000
_cell.angle_alpha   90.00
_cell.angle_beta   90.00
_cell.angle_gamma   90.00
#
_symmetry.space_group_name_H-M   'P 1'
#
loop_
_entity.id
_entity.type
_entity.pdbx_description
1 polymer ?
#
loop_
_entity_poly.entity_id
_entity_poly.type
_entity_poly.pdbx_seq_one_letter_code
_entity_poly.pdbx_strand_id
1 'polypeptide(L)'
;MVFKCQQDSFMREFQSRVLVCEKVSDPNLKNDGDRYEVILEDTILFPEGGGQPCDFGFLNDIPVKQVVRRADKAVHYVEKPLSVGDTVKQTINWERRFDHMQQHSGQHLITAIVDREFKIPTTSWWLGEEVSQIEIESPSFSQEQIQKVEDICNELIRSGKNVTVNARSARGLPNDHVGDIRVINIEDVDNNMCCGTHVSNLSQLQVIKLLHTEKSKRKGNTLLYFLVGNRVLKRLTNCLKNEQQLTVLLKCNPSDHANLVEKLQKNVKSLNKNLQTVLKELASYEADKLKKLVPQPKYYFLHKKEADPDFMNTFIREIANTDIFLFLSVGDEKTTGNIVLYGPERAVGDLGNQISEVLEGKGSGKGNKYQAKVNKMANRKKAEQISGMPSPKAFHVPRGVSKERKDAILNKLSKGIPFNTHTFWQDLPVSQTENDTCVAPPVTQKKEDEAEVGGLEDYMEYHRYLKEVVNALESDPDFRKKLEKADEHEIKSGKIAEELEFVSHHVRTRLDEIKRVELERLKQLMEQKKKLEQPNNSIDEDPLHNHLDHSNPHTFEIEDLKKLIAKTTEDLAEADKLRKEEFKQYELEKEYKKQEKLNHTNGEERATLEKQMKEMEEKHKKHERLHEPGHKAQLEEVWEEQDQMQQDFDPKTFFMLHDIDGNGLWDQEEVKALFIKELDKMYEEMERMRESVYKYMDRNHDGFIDFDEFIYQTKTNEFKEDHGWKALDEQKPYTDEELAEYIRQHHANNK
;
A
#
# COMPACT_ATOMS: atom_id res chain seq x y z
N MET A 1 -2.20 -24.11 -48.34
CA MET A 1 -3.49 -23.37 -48.34
C MET A 1 -3.40 -22.22 -47.35
N VAL A 2 -4.07 -21.10 -47.64
CA VAL A 2 -4.06 -19.85 -46.86
C VAL A 2 -5.50 -19.54 -46.43
N PHE A 3 -5.79 -19.60 -45.13
CA PHE A 3 -7.13 -19.43 -44.56
C PHE A 3 -7.63 -17.98 -44.69
N LYS A 4 -8.94 -17.76 -44.58
CA LYS A 4 -9.57 -16.44 -44.67
C LYS A 4 -8.94 -15.41 -43.73
N CYS A 5 -8.65 -15.78 -42.47
CA CYS A 5 -7.95 -14.94 -41.49
C CYS A 5 -6.53 -14.48 -41.90
N GLN A 6 -5.88 -15.22 -42.80
CA GLN A 6 -4.55 -14.91 -43.31
C GLN A 6 -4.61 -14.06 -44.59
N GLN A 7 -5.72 -14.14 -45.34
CA GLN A 7 -6.03 -13.27 -46.48
C GLN A 7 -6.47 -11.87 -45.99
N ASP A 8 -7.35 -11.82 -45.00
CA ASP A 8 -7.82 -10.62 -44.32
C ASP A 8 -7.84 -10.86 -42.80
N SER A 9 -6.92 -10.20 -42.09
CA SER A 9 -6.81 -10.30 -40.62
C SER A 9 -7.79 -9.38 -39.88
N PHE A 10 -8.47 -8.46 -40.57
CA PHE A 10 -9.48 -7.56 -40.02
C PHE A 10 -10.91 -8.08 -40.15
N MET A 11 -11.14 -9.12 -40.97
CA MET A 11 -12.45 -9.77 -41.11
C MET A 11 -12.95 -10.33 -39.77
N ARG A 12 -14.03 -9.72 -39.24
CA ARG A 12 -14.61 -10.06 -37.93
C ARG A 12 -15.74 -11.09 -37.97
N GLU A 13 -16.44 -11.12 -39.11
CA GLU A 13 -17.54 -12.05 -39.37
C GLU A 13 -17.38 -12.67 -40.77
N PHE A 14 -17.75 -13.94 -40.91
CA PHE A 14 -17.68 -14.67 -42.17
C PHE A 14 -18.68 -15.82 -42.18
N GLN A 15 -19.11 -16.28 -43.36
CA GLN A 15 -19.98 -17.45 -43.49
C GLN A 15 -19.26 -18.56 -44.26
N SER A 16 -19.33 -19.79 -43.77
CA SER A 16 -18.71 -20.95 -44.40
C SER A 16 -19.51 -22.22 -44.14
N ARG A 17 -19.34 -23.24 -44.99
CA ARG A 17 -20.04 -24.52 -44.84
C ARG A 17 -19.30 -25.46 -43.88
N VAL A 18 -20.07 -26.17 -43.05
CA VAL A 18 -19.56 -27.28 -42.23
C VAL A 18 -19.27 -28.49 -43.12
N LEU A 19 -18.01 -28.91 -43.19
CA LEU A 19 -17.57 -30.09 -43.95
C LEU A 19 -17.49 -31.35 -43.08
N VAL A 20 -17.13 -31.20 -41.80
CA VAL A 20 -17.06 -32.30 -40.83
C VAL A 20 -17.51 -31.77 -39.46
N CYS A 21 -18.25 -32.59 -38.71
CA CYS A 21 -18.52 -32.40 -37.29
C CYS A 21 -18.52 -33.77 -36.61
N GLU A 22 -17.44 -34.12 -35.92
CA GLU A 22 -17.25 -35.44 -35.28
C GLU A 22 -17.15 -35.28 -33.76
N LYS A 23 -17.82 -36.17 -32.99
CA LYS A 23 -17.75 -36.16 -31.53
C LYS A 23 -16.44 -36.81 -31.06
N VAL A 24 -15.71 -36.13 -30.18
CA VAL A 24 -14.38 -36.58 -29.71
C VAL A 24 -14.37 -36.72 -28.19
N SER A 25 -13.97 -37.90 -27.72
CA SER A 25 -13.73 -38.21 -26.32
C SER A 25 -12.23 -38.13 -26.00
N ASP A 26 -11.80 -37.10 -25.26
CA ASP A 26 -10.40 -36.99 -24.80
C ASP A 26 -10.18 -37.91 -23.58
N PRO A 27 -9.28 -38.91 -23.65
CA PRO A 27 -9.03 -39.83 -22.53
C PRO A 27 -8.34 -39.17 -21.33
N ASN A 28 -7.80 -37.95 -21.45
CA ASN A 28 -7.09 -37.24 -20.38
C ASN A 28 -8.02 -36.32 -19.55
N LEU A 29 -9.14 -35.87 -20.11
CA LEU A 29 -10.07 -34.94 -19.45
C LEU A 29 -11.26 -35.69 -18.83
N LYS A 30 -11.07 -36.18 -17.60
CA LYS A 30 -12.02 -37.07 -16.91
C LYS A 30 -13.38 -36.48 -16.52
N ASN A 31 -13.60 -35.17 -16.64
CA ASN A 31 -14.85 -34.49 -16.28
C ASN A 31 -14.99 -33.17 -17.08
N ASP A 32 -15.12 -33.27 -18.39
CA ASP A 32 -15.60 -32.16 -19.24
C ASP A 32 -16.66 -32.69 -20.22
N GLY A 33 -17.48 -31.78 -20.76
CA GLY A 33 -18.68 -32.11 -21.53
C GLY A 33 -18.43 -32.75 -22.91
N ASP A 34 -19.51 -32.99 -23.63
CA ASP A 34 -19.46 -33.43 -25.03
C ASP A 34 -18.68 -32.43 -25.89
N ARG A 35 -17.55 -32.86 -26.45
CA ARG A 35 -16.73 -32.06 -27.37
C ARG A 35 -16.84 -32.57 -28.80
N TYR A 36 -16.81 -31.64 -29.75
CA TYR A 36 -16.87 -31.91 -31.18
C TYR A 36 -15.73 -31.21 -31.92
N GLU A 37 -15.16 -31.91 -32.89
CA GLU A 37 -14.20 -31.37 -33.86
C GLU A 37 -14.95 -30.96 -35.14
N VAL A 38 -14.90 -29.68 -35.46
CA VAL A 38 -15.59 -29.08 -36.60
C VAL A 38 -14.58 -28.56 -37.62
N ILE A 39 -14.74 -28.98 -38.88
CA ILE A 39 -13.96 -28.51 -40.02
C ILE A 39 -14.90 -27.76 -40.96
N LEU A 40 -14.48 -26.55 -41.34
CA LEU A 40 -15.21 -25.65 -42.23
C LEU A 40 -14.52 -25.57 -43.60
N GLU A 41 -15.23 -25.07 -44.61
CA GLU A 41 -14.72 -24.87 -45.97
C GLU A 41 -13.62 -23.80 -46.04
N ASP A 42 -13.73 -22.73 -45.23
CA ASP A 42 -12.65 -21.78 -44.90
C ASP A 42 -12.93 -21.14 -43.53
N THR A 43 -11.94 -20.51 -42.88
CA THR A 43 -12.09 -19.94 -41.53
C THR A 43 -11.45 -18.57 -41.32
N ILE A 44 -12.16 -17.69 -40.60
CA ILE A 44 -11.62 -16.44 -40.04
C ILE A 44 -11.07 -16.58 -38.63
N LEU A 45 -11.18 -17.74 -37.99
CA LEU A 45 -10.53 -17.99 -36.69
C LEU A 45 -9.13 -18.55 -36.97
N PHE A 46 -8.08 -17.88 -36.48
CA PHE A 46 -6.71 -18.30 -36.74
C PHE A 46 -6.40 -19.62 -35.99
N PRO A 47 -6.07 -20.72 -36.68
CA PRO A 47 -5.54 -21.90 -36.03
C PRO A 47 -4.12 -21.62 -35.56
N GLU A 48 -3.73 -22.17 -34.40
CA GLU A 48 -2.39 -22.02 -33.84
C GLU A 48 -1.29 -22.28 -34.90
N GLY A 49 -0.32 -21.37 -35.01
CA GLY A 49 0.65 -21.44 -36.09
C GLY A 49 1.78 -20.42 -36.01
N GLY A 50 3.00 -20.87 -36.34
CA GLY A 50 4.19 -20.01 -36.46
C GLY A 50 4.73 -19.43 -35.15
N GLY A 51 4.11 -19.71 -34.00
CA GLY A 51 4.40 -19.08 -32.71
C GLY A 51 3.31 -18.12 -32.21
N GLN A 52 2.30 -17.84 -33.03
CA GLN A 52 1.10 -17.09 -32.64
C GLN A 52 0.03 -18.04 -32.07
N PRO A 53 -0.58 -17.74 -30.89
CA PRO A 53 -1.68 -18.52 -30.33
C PRO A 53 -2.95 -18.51 -31.20
N CYS A 54 -3.81 -19.51 -31.02
CA CYS A 54 -5.11 -19.55 -31.71
C CYS A 54 -6.10 -18.48 -31.20
N ASP A 55 -7.00 -18.09 -32.09
CA ASP A 55 -8.12 -17.20 -31.77
C ASP A 55 -9.28 -17.95 -31.10
N PHE A 56 -10.10 -17.20 -30.36
CA PHE A 56 -11.40 -17.64 -29.86
C PHE A 56 -12.52 -16.91 -30.61
N GLY A 57 -13.73 -17.47 -30.57
CA GLY A 57 -14.89 -16.92 -31.28
C GLY A 57 -16.09 -17.84 -31.18
N PHE A 58 -17.01 -17.73 -32.14
CA PHE A 58 -18.28 -18.45 -32.17
C PHE A 58 -18.59 -18.98 -33.56
N LEU A 59 -19.31 -20.11 -33.61
CA LEU A 59 -19.94 -20.68 -34.81
C LEU A 59 -21.45 -20.81 -34.57
N ASN A 60 -22.28 -19.98 -35.20
CA ASN A 60 -23.72 -19.86 -34.87
C ASN A 60 -23.95 -19.78 -33.34
N ASP A 61 -23.27 -18.83 -32.69
CA ASP A 61 -23.30 -18.57 -31.25
C ASP A 61 -22.79 -19.72 -30.34
N ILE A 62 -22.29 -20.83 -30.90
CA ILE A 62 -21.59 -21.88 -30.16
C ILE A 62 -20.13 -21.44 -29.92
N PRO A 63 -19.64 -21.36 -28.66
CA PRO A 63 -18.27 -20.94 -28.38
C PRO A 63 -17.22 -21.92 -28.90
N VAL A 64 -16.21 -21.40 -29.59
CA VAL A 64 -15.01 -22.11 -30.03
C VAL A 64 -13.92 -21.97 -28.97
N LYS A 65 -13.55 -23.09 -28.34
CA LYS A 65 -12.58 -23.14 -27.23
C LYS A 65 -11.13 -23.15 -27.69
N GLN A 66 -10.87 -23.69 -28.87
CA GLN A 66 -9.54 -23.85 -29.44
C GLN A 66 -9.66 -24.03 -30.96
N VAL A 67 -8.68 -23.54 -31.72
CA VAL A 67 -8.54 -23.85 -33.16
C VAL A 67 -7.13 -24.37 -33.44
N VAL A 68 -7.03 -25.61 -33.90
CA VAL A 68 -5.76 -26.31 -34.14
C VAL A 68 -5.56 -26.53 -35.63
N ARG A 69 -4.35 -26.26 -36.13
CA ARG A 69 -3.98 -26.61 -37.50
C ARG A 69 -3.68 -28.11 -37.58
N ARG A 70 -4.42 -28.84 -38.41
CA ARG A 70 -4.16 -30.26 -38.70
C ARG A 70 -3.90 -30.41 -40.20
N ALA A 71 -2.62 -30.49 -40.56
CA ALA A 71 -2.10 -30.39 -41.93
C ALA A 71 -2.55 -29.09 -42.66
N ASP A 72 -3.39 -29.22 -43.68
CA ASP A 72 -3.94 -28.13 -44.48
C ASP A 72 -5.24 -27.54 -43.91
N LYS A 73 -5.84 -28.17 -42.90
CA LYS A 73 -7.16 -27.82 -42.34
C LYS A 73 -7.06 -27.14 -40.97
N ALA A 74 -8.08 -26.34 -40.65
CA ALA A 74 -8.32 -25.82 -39.32
C ALA A 74 -9.43 -26.65 -38.63
N VAL A 75 -9.12 -27.18 -37.45
CA VAL A 75 -10.03 -27.97 -36.62
C VAL A 75 -10.47 -27.10 -35.45
N HIS A 76 -11.78 -26.86 -35.33
CA HIS A 76 -12.39 -26.03 -34.31
C HIS A 76 -12.99 -26.92 -33.23
N TYR A 77 -12.71 -26.64 -31.96
CA TYR A 77 -13.26 -27.38 -30.83
C TYR A 77 -14.46 -26.66 -30.21
N VAL A 78 -15.61 -27.31 -30.19
CA VAL A 78 -16.90 -26.78 -29.69
C VAL A 78 -17.62 -27.77 -28.77
N GLU A 79 -18.49 -27.26 -27.89
CA GLU A 79 -19.27 -28.04 -26.90
C GLU A 79 -20.61 -28.58 -27.44
N LYS A 80 -20.98 -28.23 -28.68
CA LYS A 80 -22.27 -28.59 -29.30
C LYS A 80 -22.07 -29.00 -30.75
N PRO A 81 -22.83 -29.98 -31.27
CA PRO A 81 -22.72 -30.41 -32.65
C PRO A 81 -23.25 -29.34 -33.62
N LEU A 82 -22.72 -29.38 -34.85
CA LEU A 82 -23.21 -28.64 -36.02
C LEU A 82 -23.53 -29.62 -37.14
N SER A 83 -24.60 -29.38 -37.90
CA SER A 83 -24.98 -30.26 -39.01
C SER A 83 -23.99 -30.13 -40.17
N VAL A 84 -23.49 -31.26 -40.66
CA VAL A 84 -22.63 -31.28 -41.85
C VAL A 84 -23.45 -30.87 -43.07
N GLY A 85 -22.94 -29.90 -43.84
CA GLY A 85 -23.63 -29.28 -44.96
C GLY A 85 -24.25 -27.91 -44.66
N ASP A 86 -24.47 -27.56 -43.39
CA ASP A 86 -25.02 -26.25 -43.03
C ASP A 86 -24.01 -25.12 -43.23
N THR A 87 -24.51 -23.92 -43.54
CA THR A 87 -23.73 -22.67 -43.50
C THR A 87 -23.75 -22.11 -42.08
N VAL A 88 -22.56 -21.87 -41.51
CA VAL A 88 -22.40 -21.26 -40.18
C VAL A 88 -21.80 -19.87 -40.28
N LYS A 89 -22.34 -18.93 -39.50
CA LYS A 89 -21.74 -17.64 -39.22
C LYS A 89 -20.61 -17.84 -38.21
N GLN A 90 -19.41 -17.42 -38.60
CA GLN A 90 -18.24 -17.30 -37.75
C GLN A 90 -18.18 -15.87 -37.22
N THR A 91 -17.92 -15.70 -35.93
CA THR A 91 -17.71 -14.39 -35.27
C THR A 91 -16.47 -14.47 -34.38
N ILE A 92 -15.52 -13.55 -34.53
CA ILE A 92 -14.26 -13.58 -33.77
C ILE A 92 -14.31 -12.79 -32.46
N ASN A 93 -13.55 -13.23 -31.44
CA ASN A 93 -13.15 -12.36 -30.34
C ASN A 93 -12.15 -11.31 -30.87
N TRP A 94 -12.65 -10.12 -31.17
CA TRP A 94 -11.84 -9.06 -31.77
C TRP A 94 -10.73 -8.52 -30.84
N GLU A 95 -10.94 -8.45 -29.52
CA GLU A 95 -9.89 -7.99 -28.60
C GLU A 95 -8.68 -8.93 -28.67
N ARG A 96 -8.92 -10.25 -28.57
CA ARG A 96 -7.86 -11.27 -28.66
C ARG A 96 -7.16 -11.25 -30.02
N ARG A 97 -7.92 -11.17 -31.13
CA ARG A 97 -7.34 -11.08 -32.48
C ARG A 97 -6.46 -9.83 -32.62
N PHE A 98 -6.96 -8.68 -32.20
CA PHE A 98 -6.23 -7.42 -32.38
C PHE A 98 -4.99 -7.36 -31.48
N ASP A 99 -5.07 -7.86 -30.24
CA ASP A 99 -3.90 -8.06 -29.38
C ASP A 99 -2.85 -8.96 -30.04
N HIS A 100 -3.25 -10.13 -30.55
CA HIS A 100 -2.32 -11.03 -31.28
C HIS A 100 -1.68 -10.34 -32.49
N MET A 101 -2.45 -9.54 -33.26
CA MET A 101 -1.93 -8.74 -34.37
C MET A 101 -0.91 -7.69 -33.90
N GLN A 102 -1.17 -7.03 -32.76
CA GLN A 102 -0.24 -6.08 -32.13
C GLN A 102 1.05 -6.78 -31.70
N GLN A 103 0.97 -7.82 -30.86
CA GLN A 103 2.15 -8.51 -30.34
C GLN A 103 3.02 -9.10 -31.46
N HIS A 104 2.40 -9.74 -32.45
CA HIS A 104 3.14 -10.38 -33.55
C HIS A 104 3.77 -9.33 -34.47
N SER A 105 3.06 -8.28 -34.87
CA SER A 105 3.63 -7.25 -35.74
C SER A 105 4.71 -6.42 -35.03
N GLY A 106 4.57 -6.21 -33.72
CA GLY A 106 5.63 -5.64 -32.89
C GLY A 106 6.86 -6.54 -32.79
N GLN A 107 6.70 -7.87 -32.75
CA GLN A 107 7.83 -8.80 -32.82
C GLN A 107 8.65 -8.61 -34.11
N HIS A 108 8.00 -8.54 -35.28
CA HIS A 108 8.71 -8.31 -36.54
C HIS A 108 9.43 -6.96 -36.54
N LEU A 109 8.78 -5.89 -36.05
CA LEU A 109 9.41 -4.57 -35.93
C LEU A 109 10.64 -4.60 -35.00
N ILE A 110 10.55 -5.17 -33.80
CA ILE A 110 11.67 -5.26 -32.86
C ILE A 110 12.82 -6.11 -33.44
N THR A 111 12.51 -7.28 -34.01
CA THR A 111 13.50 -8.15 -34.67
C THR A 111 14.21 -7.42 -35.81
N ALA A 112 13.48 -6.68 -36.65
CA ALA A 112 14.07 -5.92 -37.75
C ALA A 112 15.00 -4.80 -37.28
N ILE A 113 14.61 -4.05 -36.23
CA ILE A 113 15.46 -2.99 -35.68
C ILE A 113 16.69 -3.56 -34.94
N VAL A 114 16.56 -4.68 -34.22
CA VAL A 114 17.71 -5.35 -33.59
C VAL A 114 18.73 -5.84 -34.62
N ASP A 115 18.29 -6.45 -35.74
CA ASP A 115 19.23 -6.76 -36.82
C ASP A 115 19.78 -5.48 -37.47
N ARG A 116 18.93 -4.51 -37.83
CA ARG A 116 19.35 -3.29 -38.54
C ARG A 116 20.45 -2.55 -37.78
N GLU A 117 20.25 -2.31 -36.48
CA GLU A 117 21.13 -1.49 -35.65
C GLU A 117 22.35 -2.24 -35.09
N PHE A 118 22.25 -3.56 -34.86
CA PHE A 118 23.30 -4.33 -34.15
C PHE A 118 23.77 -5.60 -34.85
N LYS A 119 23.10 -6.03 -35.94
CA LYS A 119 23.38 -7.27 -36.69
C LYS A 119 23.30 -8.53 -35.80
N ILE A 120 22.40 -8.52 -34.82
CA ILE A 120 22.10 -9.64 -33.93
C ILE A 120 20.85 -10.35 -34.45
N PRO A 121 20.93 -11.61 -34.92
CA PRO A 121 19.79 -12.33 -35.44
C PRO A 121 18.84 -12.80 -34.32
N THR A 122 17.56 -12.93 -34.67
CA THR A 122 16.53 -13.59 -33.85
C THR A 122 16.54 -15.10 -34.11
N THR A 123 16.61 -15.91 -33.06
CA THR A 123 16.76 -17.38 -33.11
C THR A 123 15.51 -18.16 -32.65
N SER A 124 14.63 -17.51 -31.90
CA SER A 124 13.24 -17.92 -31.62
C SER A 124 12.45 -16.74 -31.05
N TRP A 125 11.14 -16.90 -30.89
CA TRP A 125 10.29 -15.96 -30.17
C TRP A 125 9.05 -16.69 -29.64
N TRP A 126 8.33 -16.07 -28.71
CA TRP A 126 7.09 -16.60 -28.14
C TRP A 126 6.16 -15.45 -27.73
N LEU A 127 4.91 -15.52 -28.17
CA LEU A 127 3.87 -14.54 -27.81
C LEU A 127 3.02 -15.14 -26.68
N GLY A 128 3.30 -14.73 -25.45
CA GLY A 128 2.54 -15.16 -24.28
C GLY A 128 1.20 -14.46 -24.15
N GLU A 129 0.41 -14.84 -23.15
CA GLU A 129 -0.89 -14.22 -22.86
C GLU A 129 -0.74 -12.82 -22.26
N GLU A 130 0.18 -12.65 -21.30
CA GLU A 130 0.50 -11.35 -20.71
C GLU A 130 1.75 -10.72 -21.33
N VAL A 131 2.89 -11.42 -21.34
CA VAL A 131 4.18 -10.91 -21.82
C VAL A 131 4.70 -11.73 -23.01
N SER A 132 5.31 -11.06 -23.99
CA SER A 132 5.95 -11.70 -25.14
C SER A 132 7.48 -11.64 -25.03
N GLN A 133 8.20 -12.52 -25.72
CA GLN A 133 9.67 -12.58 -25.68
C GLN A 133 10.29 -12.90 -27.04
N ILE A 134 11.48 -12.34 -27.30
CA ILE A 134 12.31 -12.59 -28.49
C ILE A 134 13.64 -13.16 -28.02
N GLU A 135 14.11 -14.26 -28.61
CA GLU A 135 15.42 -14.85 -28.32
C GLU A 135 16.45 -14.40 -29.37
N ILE A 136 17.42 -13.58 -28.94
CA ILE A 136 18.46 -13.01 -29.80
C ILE A 136 19.82 -13.70 -29.58
N GLU A 137 20.61 -13.83 -30.65
CA GLU A 137 21.95 -14.47 -30.63
C GLU A 137 23.03 -13.52 -30.07
N SER A 138 22.86 -13.11 -28.82
CA SER A 138 23.85 -12.33 -28.07
C SER A 138 23.90 -12.77 -26.60
N PRO A 139 25.09 -12.86 -25.98
CA PRO A 139 25.23 -13.27 -24.57
C PRO A 139 24.77 -12.20 -23.57
N SER A 140 24.50 -10.98 -24.06
CA SER A 140 23.99 -9.83 -23.30
C SER A 140 23.38 -8.80 -24.25
N PHE A 141 22.45 -7.99 -23.75
CA PHE A 141 21.90 -6.83 -24.46
C PHE A 141 21.72 -5.72 -23.42
N SER A 142 22.35 -4.56 -23.61
CA SER A 142 22.43 -3.52 -22.56
C SER A 142 21.15 -2.68 -22.47
N GLN A 143 20.93 -2.00 -21.34
CA GLN A 143 19.78 -1.10 -21.17
C GLN A 143 19.78 0.05 -22.20
N GLU A 144 20.94 0.51 -22.64
CA GLU A 144 21.10 1.49 -23.72
C GLU A 144 20.66 0.93 -25.07
N GLN A 145 20.99 -0.34 -25.37
CA GLN A 145 20.53 -1.02 -26.58
C GLN A 145 19.01 -1.24 -26.54
N ILE A 146 18.46 -1.62 -25.38
CA ILE A 146 17.02 -1.75 -25.15
C ILE A 146 16.34 -0.41 -25.43
N GLN A 147 16.78 0.69 -24.81
CA GLN A 147 16.15 1.99 -24.99
C GLN A 147 16.24 2.45 -26.45
N LYS A 148 17.41 2.37 -27.10
CA LYS A 148 17.57 2.74 -28.52
C LYS A 148 16.62 1.96 -29.45
N VAL A 149 16.39 0.66 -29.22
CA VAL A 149 15.44 -0.13 -30.03
C VAL A 149 14.01 0.32 -29.75
N GLU A 150 13.65 0.54 -28.49
CA GLU A 150 12.33 1.01 -28.10
C GLU A 150 12.01 2.38 -28.72
N ASP A 151 12.95 3.32 -28.67
CA ASP A 151 12.80 4.67 -29.21
C ASP A 151 12.52 4.60 -30.73
N ILE A 152 13.40 3.92 -31.48
CA ILE A 152 13.26 3.75 -32.94
C ILE A 152 11.96 3.01 -33.31
N CYS A 153 11.58 1.98 -32.55
CA CYS A 153 10.31 1.28 -32.79
C CYS A 153 9.11 2.22 -32.59
N ASN A 154 9.12 3.05 -31.54
CA ASN A 154 8.04 3.98 -31.27
C ASN A 154 8.03 5.19 -32.23
N GLU A 155 9.18 5.64 -32.73
CA GLU A 155 9.25 6.60 -33.85
C GLU A 155 8.58 6.05 -35.12
N LEU A 156 8.87 4.80 -35.48
CA LEU A 156 8.27 4.15 -36.65
C LEU A 156 6.77 3.95 -36.48
N ILE A 157 6.29 3.64 -35.27
CA ILE A 157 4.86 3.64 -34.90
C ILE A 157 4.23 5.02 -35.06
N ARG A 158 4.84 6.08 -34.51
CA ARG A 158 4.37 7.48 -34.65
C ARG A 158 4.33 7.94 -36.11
N SER A 159 5.29 7.52 -36.93
CA SER A 159 5.32 7.84 -38.37
C SER A 159 4.28 7.09 -39.21
N GLY A 160 3.58 6.10 -38.64
CA GLY A 160 2.47 5.42 -39.31
C GLY A 160 2.86 4.66 -40.57
N LYS A 161 4.02 3.97 -40.59
CA LYS A 161 4.43 3.13 -41.72
C LYS A 161 3.40 2.04 -42.03
N ASN A 162 3.16 1.78 -43.32
CA ASN A 162 2.22 0.75 -43.76
C ASN A 162 2.81 -0.65 -43.58
N VAL A 163 1.93 -1.60 -43.24
CA VAL A 163 2.25 -3.02 -43.12
C VAL A 163 1.42 -3.77 -44.14
N THR A 164 2.08 -4.32 -45.15
CA THR A 164 1.42 -5.02 -46.26
C THR A 164 1.73 -6.50 -46.24
N VAL A 165 0.75 -7.31 -46.66
CA VAL A 165 0.83 -8.77 -46.66
C VAL A 165 0.65 -9.26 -48.09
N ASN A 166 1.70 -9.83 -48.68
CA ASN A 166 1.74 -10.23 -50.08
C ASN A 166 1.95 -11.74 -50.21
N ALA A 167 1.14 -12.40 -51.03
CA ALA A 167 1.39 -13.76 -51.48
C ALA A 167 2.41 -13.73 -52.64
N ARG A 168 3.48 -14.53 -52.54
CA ARG A 168 4.52 -14.67 -53.57
C ARG A 168 4.64 -16.14 -53.96
N SER A 169 4.55 -16.44 -55.26
CA SER A 169 4.80 -17.76 -55.80
C SER A 169 6.23 -18.25 -55.47
N ALA A 170 6.37 -19.50 -55.05
CA ALA A 170 7.56 -20.10 -54.45
C ALA A 170 8.77 -20.35 -55.39
N ARG A 171 9.06 -19.40 -56.28
CA ARG A 171 10.23 -19.46 -57.18
C ARG A 171 11.51 -19.11 -56.41
N GLY A 172 12.35 -20.12 -56.16
CA GLY A 172 13.70 -19.96 -55.56
C GLY A 172 13.92 -20.66 -54.22
N LEU A 173 12.97 -21.46 -53.73
CA LEU A 173 13.09 -22.24 -52.49
C LEU A 173 13.21 -23.76 -52.78
N PRO A 174 13.62 -24.58 -51.79
CA PRO A 174 13.74 -26.03 -51.96
C PRO A 174 12.46 -26.71 -52.44
N ASN A 175 12.62 -27.81 -53.19
CA ASN A 175 11.55 -28.53 -53.88
C ASN A 175 10.43 -29.08 -52.97
N ASP A 176 10.65 -29.12 -51.64
CA ASP A 176 9.70 -29.64 -50.66
C ASP A 176 8.60 -28.62 -50.26
N HIS A 177 8.64 -27.38 -50.78
CA HIS A 177 7.68 -26.33 -50.43
C HIS A 177 6.41 -26.36 -51.31
N VAL A 178 5.25 -26.64 -50.70
CA VAL A 178 3.96 -26.76 -51.41
C VAL A 178 3.01 -25.60 -51.05
N GLY A 179 2.99 -24.57 -51.89
CA GLY A 179 2.02 -23.47 -51.83
C GLY A 179 2.65 -22.10 -52.12
N ASP A 180 1.81 -21.06 -52.10
CA ASP A 180 2.28 -19.67 -52.12
C ASP A 180 2.82 -19.23 -50.76
N ILE A 181 3.87 -18.43 -50.80
CA ILE A 181 4.56 -17.90 -49.61
C ILE A 181 3.90 -16.60 -49.20
N ARG A 182 3.58 -16.46 -47.93
CA ARG A 182 3.07 -15.22 -47.36
C ARG A 182 4.23 -14.39 -46.79
N VAL A 183 4.40 -13.19 -47.34
CA VAL A 183 5.46 -12.25 -46.97
C VAL A 183 4.82 -10.99 -46.40
N ILE A 184 5.26 -10.59 -45.20
CA ILE A 184 4.92 -9.29 -44.62
C ILE A 184 6.02 -8.30 -44.98
N ASN A 185 5.62 -7.10 -45.37
CA ASN A 185 6.49 -5.99 -45.67
C ASN A 185 6.10 -4.79 -44.80
N ILE A 186 6.96 -4.42 -43.85
CA ILE A 186 6.88 -3.17 -43.12
C ILE A 186 7.61 -2.11 -43.95
N GLU A 187 6.87 -1.09 -44.39
CA GLU A 187 7.35 -0.03 -45.29
C GLU A 187 8.67 0.60 -44.79
N ASP A 188 9.69 0.57 -45.65
CA ASP A 188 11.08 1.01 -45.41
C ASP A 188 11.83 0.36 -44.24
N VAL A 189 11.31 -0.73 -43.67
CA VAL A 189 11.89 -1.39 -42.47
C VAL A 189 12.25 -2.85 -42.69
N ASP A 190 11.31 -3.68 -43.19
CA ASP A 190 11.47 -5.15 -43.18
C ASP A 190 10.65 -5.89 -44.25
N ASN A 191 11.11 -7.08 -44.65
CA ASN A 191 10.44 -7.96 -45.61
C ASN A 191 10.65 -9.45 -45.22
N ASN A 192 9.71 -10.02 -44.45
CA ASN A 192 9.87 -11.34 -43.82
C ASN A 192 8.76 -12.35 -44.19
N MET A 193 9.12 -13.64 -44.27
CA MET A 193 8.19 -14.74 -44.52
C MET A 193 7.43 -15.10 -43.24
N CYS A 194 6.12 -14.85 -43.17
CA CYS A 194 5.32 -15.21 -42.00
C CYS A 194 3.83 -15.44 -42.30
N CYS A 195 3.25 -16.38 -41.55
CA CYS A 195 1.88 -16.88 -41.70
C CYS A 195 0.86 -16.30 -40.70
N GLY A 196 1.28 -15.47 -39.74
CA GLY A 196 0.39 -14.94 -38.69
C GLY A 196 -0.54 -13.80 -39.12
N THR A 197 -1.36 -13.30 -38.22
CA THR A 197 -2.23 -12.14 -38.47
C THR A 197 -1.51 -10.86 -38.09
N HIS A 198 -1.57 -9.83 -38.93
CA HIS A 198 -0.82 -8.58 -38.74
C HIS A 198 -1.70 -7.34 -38.84
N VAL A 199 -1.25 -6.25 -38.19
CA VAL A 199 -1.82 -4.91 -38.39
C VAL A 199 -1.61 -4.45 -39.84
N SER A 200 -2.39 -3.46 -40.29
CA SER A 200 -2.22 -2.86 -41.63
C SER A 200 -1.31 -1.63 -41.63
N ASN A 201 -1.02 -1.07 -40.44
CA ASN A 201 -0.22 0.13 -40.25
C ASN A 201 0.41 0.13 -38.85
N LEU A 202 1.66 0.59 -38.70
CA LEU A 202 2.36 0.56 -37.41
C LEU A 202 1.69 1.42 -36.33
N SER A 203 0.95 2.48 -36.69
CA SER A 203 0.17 3.28 -35.72
C SER A 203 -0.83 2.44 -34.91
N GLN A 204 -1.31 1.32 -35.48
CA GLN A 204 -2.22 0.38 -34.80
C GLN A 204 -1.53 -0.43 -33.70
N LEU A 205 -0.19 -0.39 -33.60
CA LEU A 205 0.56 -0.92 -32.45
C LEU A 205 0.46 -0.01 -31.23
N GLN A 206 0.13 1.27 -31.41
CA GLN A 206 0.02 2.34 -30.40
C GLN A 206 1.34 2.68 -29.69
N VAL A 207 1.97 1.69 -29.06
CA VAL A 207 3.23 1.79 -28.30
C VAL A 207 3.88 0.40 -28.20
N ILE A 208 5.20 0.36 -28.21
CA ILE A 208 6.00 -0.81 -27.77
C ILE A 208 6.73 -0.44 -26.49
N LYS A 209 6.72 -1.35 -25.50
CA LYS A 209 7.58 -1.26 -24.33
C LYS A 209 8.44 -2.52 -24.22
N LEU A 210 9.76 -2.33 -24.16
CA LEU A 210 10.71 -3.37 -23.81
C LEU A 210 10.90 -3.36 -22.29
N LEU A 211 10.84 -4.55 -21.66
CA LEU A 211 10.79 -4.66 -20.20
C LEU A 211 12.18 -4.89 -19.59
N HIS A 212 12.76 -6.04 -19.90
CA HIS A 212 14.02 -6.52 -19.33
C HIS A 212 14.58 -7.67 -20.19
N THR A 213 15.77 -8.14 -19.83
CA THR A 213 16.42 -9.28 -20.50
C THR A 213 16.81 -10.38 -19.53
N GLU A 214 16.66 -11.64 -19.95
CA GLU A 214 17.09 -12.82 -19.21
C GLU A 214 18.03 -13.70 -20.06
N LYS A 215 18.80 -14.58 -19.41
CA LYS A 215 19.67 -15.53 -20.12
C LYS A 215 18.84 -16.69 -20.68
N SER A 216 18.99 -16.96 -21.98
CA SER A 216 18.33 -18.12 -22.59
C SER A 216 18.88 -19.45 -22.05
N LYS A 217 18.09 -20.51 -22.22
CA LYS A 217 18.54 -21.90 -22.07
C LYS A 217 19.52 -22.31 -23.18
N ARG A 218 19.51 -21.62 -24.34
CA ARG A 218 20.54 -21.78 -25.38
C ARG A 218 21.78 -20.97 -24.97
N LYS A 219 22.93 -21.65 -24.88
CA LYS A 219 24.19 -21.05 -24.42
C LYS A 219 24.67 -19.98 -25.41
N GLY A 220 24.66 -18.72 -24.97
CA GLY A 220 25.08 -17.57 -25.78
C GLY A 220 23.93 -16.67 -26.25
N ASN A 221 22.68 -17.01 -25.93
CA ASN A 221 21.50 -16.24 -26.33
C ASN A 221 20.87 -15.49 -25.14
N THR A 222 20.17 -14.41 -25.45
CA THR A 222 19.40 -13.58 -24.50
C THR A 222 17.92 -13.58 -24.89
N LEU A 223 17.04 -13.62 -23.90
CA LEU A 223 15.60 -13.39 -24.05
C LEU A 223 15.31 -11.92 -23.77
N LEU A 224 14.71 -11.20 -24.72
CA LEU A 224 14.24 -9.83 -24.59
C LEU A 224 12.72 -9.84 -24.40
N TYR A 225 12.23 -9.36 -23.26
CA TYR A 225 10.80 -9.30 -22.94
C TYR A 225 10.17 -8.00 -23.42
N PHE A 226 8.97 -8.09 -24.02
CA PHE A 226 8.27 -6.94 -24.59
C PHE A 226 6.75 -7.01 -24.45
N LEU A 227 6.13 -5.84 -24.57
CA LEU A 227 4.68 -5.61 -24.64
C LEU A 227 4.37 -4.66 -25.80
N VAL A 228 3.21 -4.86 -26.43
CA VAL A 228 2.69 -3.99 -27.50
C VAL A 228 1.27 -3.53 -27.19
N GLY A 229 0.93 -2.30 -27.55
CA GLY A 229 -0.43 -1.77 -27.57
C GLY A 229 -1.17 -1.85 -26.25
N ASN A 230 -2.36 -2.43 -26.25
CA ASN A 230 -3.24 -2.45 -25.08
C ASN A 230 -2.60 -3.15 -23.86
N ARG A 231 -1.62 -4.04 -24.05
CA ARG A 231 -0.88 -4.65 -22.94
C ARG A 231 0.01 -3.66 -22.20
N VAL A 232 0.57 -2.66 -22.88
CA VAL A 232 1.34 -1.58 -22.25
C VAL A 232 0.42 -0.73 -21.38
N LEU A 233 -0.80 -0.42 -21.87
CA LEU A 233 -1.81 0.32 -21.10
C LEU A 233 -2.28 -0.48 -19.88
N LYS A 234 -2.66 -1.76 -20.05
CA LYS A 234 -3.00 -2.66 -18.94
C LYS A 234 -1.87 -2.79 -17.91
N ARG A 235 -0.61 -2.80 -18.36
CA ARG A 235 0.57 -2.81 -17.47
C ARG A 235 0.70 -1.48 -16.70
N LEU A 236 0.56 -0.33 -17.38
CA LEU A 236 0.63 0.99 -16.75
C LEU A 236 -0.46 1.19 -15.69
N THR A 237 -1.72 0.84 -16.00
CA THR A 237 -2.83 0.89 -15.03
C THR A 237 -2.53 0.06 -13.77
N ASN A 238 -1.95 -1.14 -13.94
CA ASN A 238 -1.55 -1.98 -12.80
C ASN A 238 -0.36 -1.40 -12.02
N CYS A 239 0.60 -0.74 -12.67
CA CYS A 239 1.68 -0.03 -11.99
C CYS A 239 1.13 1.14 -11.15
N LEU A 240 0.32 2.02 -11.73
CA LEU A 240 -0.29 3.17 -11.04
C LEU A 240 -1.17 2.71 -9.85
N LYS A 241 -1.95 1.64 -10.01
CA LYS A 241 -2.73 1.06 -8.92
C LYS A 241 -1.86 0.55 -7.76
N ASN A 242 -0.75 -0.11 -8.06
CA ASN A 242 0.19 -0.58 -7.04
C ASN A 242 0.90 0.61 -6.35
N GLU A 243 1.20 1.67 -7.10
CA GLU A 243 1.80 2.89 -6.60
C GLU A 243 0.85 3.63 -5.65
N GLN A 244 -0.41 3.85 -6.03
CA GLN A 244 -1.46 4.40 -5.17
C GLN A 244 -1.65 3.58 -3.87
N GLN A 245 -1.58 2.24 -3.96
CA GLN A 245 -1.62 1.37 -2.78
C GLN A 245 -0.39 1.57 -1.87
N LEU A 246 0.80 1.78 -2.43
CA LEU A 246 2.00 2.13 -1.65
C LEU A 246 1.85 3.52 -1.02
N THR A 247 1.32 4.52 -1.72
CA THR A 247 1.08 5.88 -1.19
C THR A 247 0.16 5.84 0.02
N VAL A 248 -0.93 5.06 -0.01
CA VAL A 248 -1.84 4.88 1.14
C VAL A 248 -1.17 4.14 2.30
N LEU A 249 -0.36 3.11 2.02
CA LEU A 249 0.33 2.31 3.05
C LEU A 249 1.51 3.04 3.71
N LEU A 250 2.20 3.91 2.97
CA LEU A 250 3.41 4.61 3.39
C LEU A 250 3.14 6.05 3.83
N LYS A 251 1.98 6.63 3.47
CA LYS A 251 1.61 8.03 3.69
C LYS A 251 2.66 9.02 3.17
N CYS A 252 3.18 8.77 1.96
CA CYS A 252 4.12 9.67 1.28
C CYS A 252 3.96 9.62 -0.24
N ASN A 253 4.52 10.61 -0.93
CA ASN A 253 4.46 10.73 -2.38
C ASN A 253 5.21 9.57 -3.09
N PRO A 254 4.85 9.24 -4.35
CA PRO A 254 5.47 8.14 -5.10
C PRO A 254 7.00 8.18 -5.20
N SER A 255 7.56 9.38 -5.35
CA SER A 255 9.01 9.64 -5.35
C SER A 255 9.72 9.15 -4.08
N ASP A 256 9.05 9.21 -2.92
CA ASP A 256 9.61 8.84 -1.63
C ASP A 256 9.39 7.38 -1.24
N HIS A 257 8.62 6.59 -1.99
CA HIS A 257 8.34 5.19 -1.67
C HIS A 257 9.61 4.38 -1.40
N ALA A 258 10.64 4.52 -2.25
CA ALA A 258 11.92 3.82 -2.08
C ALA A 258 12.67 4.31 -0.83
N ASN A 259 12.73 5.63 -0.62
CA ASN A 259 13.41 6.26 0.51
C ASN A 259 12.78 5.85 1.85
N LEU A 260 11.45 5.85 1.93
CA LEU A 260 10.73 5.52 3.16
C LEU A 260 10.76 4.01 3.45
N VAL A 261 10.69 3.14 2.43
CA VAL A 261 10.93 1.70 2.61
C VAL A 261 12.35 1.43 3.12
N GLU A 262 13.37 2.14 2.63
CA GLU A 262 14.74 1.98 3.12
C GLU A 262 14.91 2.48 4.56
N LYS A 263 14.30 3.64 4.90
CA LYS A 263 14.20 4.15 6.28
C LYS A 263 13.50 3.13 7.21
N LEU A 264 12.37 2.55 6.79
CA LEU A 264 11.65 1.52 7.55
C LEU A 264 12.52 0.26 7.77
N GLN A 265 13.24 -0.21 6.76
CA GLN A 265 14.17 -1.33 6.92
C GLN A 265 15.33 -1.03 7.88
N LYS A 266 15.86 0.21 7.85
CA LYS A 266 16.87 0.68 8.81
C LYS A 266 16.31 0.74 10.23
N ASN A 267 15.10 1.26 10.40
CA ASN A 267 14.41 1.35 11.69
C ASN A 267 14.11 -0.04 12.28
N VAL A 268 13.59 -0.99 11.48
CA VAL A 268 13.36 -2.38 11.92
C VAL A 268 14.66 -3.06 12.35
N LYS A 269 15.78 -2.84 11.65
CA LYS A 269 17.10 -3.36 12.06
C LYS A 269 17.56 -2.73 13.39
N SER A 270 17.34 -1.43 13.58
CA SER A 270 17.67 -0.70 14.82
C SER A 270 16.82 -1.16 16.01
N LEU A 271 15.50 -1.26 15.85
CA LEU A 271 14.56 -1.73 16.87
C LEU A 271 14.89 -3.16 17.32
N ASN A 272 15.19 -4.07 16.39
CA ASN A 272 15.63 -5.43 16.74
C ASN A 272 16.95 -5.44 17.55
N LYS A 273 17.91 -4.55 17.22
CA LYS A 273 19.14 -4.40 17.99
C LYS A 273 18.88 -3.86 19.40
N ASN A 274 17.99 -2.88 19.55
CA ASN A 274 17.63 -2.29 20.84
C ASN A 274 16.88 -3.29 21.72
N LEU A 275 15.92 -4.04 21.16
CA LEU A 275 15.23 -5.15 21.84
C LEU A 275 16.24 -6.20 22.33
N GLN A 276 17.23 -6.55 21.52
CA GLN A 276 18.31 -7.47 21.91
C GLN A 276 19.17 -6.96 23.08
N THR A 277 19.40 -5.65 23.19
CA THR A 277 20.07 -5.04 24.36
C THR A 277 19.19 -5.13 25.60
N VAL A 278 17.94 -4.66 25.51
CA VAL A 278 16.97 -4.66 26.63
C VAL A 278 16.70 -6.08 27.15
N LEU A 279 16.61 -7.08 26.27
CA LEU A 279 16.50 -8.49 26.67
C LEU A 279 17.73 -8.96 27.46
N LYS A 280 18.94 -8.52 27.10
CA LYS A 280 20.17 -8.91 27.82
C LYS A 280 20.26 -8.24 29.19
N GLU A 281 19.83 -6.99 29.31
CA GLU A 281 19.69 -6.28 30.59
C GLU A 281 18.62 -6.92 31.49
N LEU A 282 17.46 -7.28 30.93
CA LEU A 282 16.39 -8.00 31.65
C LEU A 282 16.85 -9.39 32.12
N ALA A 283 17.66 -10.10 31.32
CA ALA A 283 18.26 -11.37 31.71
C ALA A 283 19.20 -11.22 32.93
N SER A 284 20.05 -10.18 32.93
CA SER A 284 20.89 -9.85 34.10
C SER A 284 20.07 -9.46 35.33
N TYR A 285 18.99 -8.69 35.16
CA TYR A 285 18.11 -8.29 36.27
C TYR A 285 17.38 -9.47 36.92
N GLU A 286 16.78 -10.38 36.14
CA GLU A 286 16.12 -11.56 36.67
C GLU A 286 17.14 -12.55 37.30
N ALA A 287 18.38 -12.61 36.78
CA ALA A 287 19.47 -13.37 37.38
C ALA A 287 19.87 -12.81 38.76
N ASP A 288 20.03 -11.50 38.88
CA ASP A 288 20.35 -10.83 40.15
C ASP A 288 19.23 -10.95 41.19
N LYS A 289 17.97 -10.94 40.74
CA LYS A 289 16.80 -11.23 41.57
C LYS A 289 16.84 -12.66 42.13
N LEU A 290 17.32 -13.64 41.37
CA LEU A 290 17.56 -15.00 41.88
C LEU A 290 18.75 -15.06 42.85
N LYS A 291 19.88 -14.39 42.56
CA LYS A 291 21.04 -14.33 43.47
C LYS A 291 20.68 -13.79 44.86
N LYS A 292 19.75 -12.83 44.92
CA LYS A 292 19.27 -12.16 46.16
C LYS A 292 18.32 -13.02 47.00
N LEU A 293 17.82 -14.15 46.51
CA LEU A 293 16.98 -15.07 47.30
C LEU A 293 17.84 -15.89 48.27
N VAL A 294 17.56 -15.75 49.57
CA VAL A 294 18.23 -16.50 50.65
C VAL A 294 17.17 -17.18 51.52
N PRO A 295 17.21 -18.52 51.69
CA PRO A 295 18.11 -19.47 51.02
C PRO A 295 17.83 -19.58 49.52
N GLN A 296 18.87 -19.88 48.72
CA GLN A 296 18.71 -20.09 47.28
C GLN A 296 17.86 -21.34 46.99
N PRO A 297 16.93 -21.30 46.02
CA PRO A 297 16.07 -22.43 45.69
C PRO A 297 16.84 -23.50 44.90
N LYS A 298 16.50 -24.78 45.09
CA LYS A 298 17.12 -25.90 44.33
C LYS A 298 16.64 -26.00 42.88
N TYR A 299 15.48 -25.40 42.58
CA TYR A 299 14.84 -25.41 41.26
C TYR A 299 14.35 -24.00 40.95
N TYR A 300 14.55 -23.54 39.72
CA TYR A 300 14.05 -22.24 39.26
C TYR A 300 13.50 -22.34 37.84
N PHE A 301 12.35 -21.71 37.62
CA PHE A 301 11.59 -21.76 36.38
C PHE A 301 11.43 -20.36 35.81
N LEU A 302 11.87 -20.14 34.57
CA LEU A 302 11.71 -18.87 33.88
C LEU A 302 11.11 -19.07 32.48
N HIS A 303 10.06 -18.30 32.22
CA HIS A 303 9.44 -18.19 30.90
C HIS A 303 9.36 -16.73 30.50
N LYS A 304 9.80 -16.41 29.27
CA LYS A 304 9.66 -15.10 28.64
C LYS A 304 9.31 -15.33 27.17
N LYS A 305 8.06 -15.06 26.78
CA LYS A 305 7.55 -15.33 25.43
C LYS A 305 8.29 -14.50 24.37
N GLU A 306 8.57 -13.24 24.70
CA GLU A 306 9.14 -12.20 23.85
C GLU A 306 10.68 -12.28 23.74
N ALA A 307 11.30 -13.19 24.51
CA ALA A 307 12.73 -13.39 24.57
C ALA A 307 13.22 -14.46 23.57
N ASP A 308 14.53 -14.68 23.54
CA ASP A 308 15.20 -15.53 22.57
C ASP A 308 16.25 -16.46 23.22
N PRO A 309 17.01 -17.26 22.44
CA PRO A 309 18.09 -18.09 22.99
C PRO A 309 19.21 -17.30 23.68
N ASP A 310 19.49 -16.06 23.26
CA ASP A 310 20.56 -15.22 23.83
C ASP A 310 20.19 -14.64 25.19
N PHE A 311 18.92 -14.33 25.43
CA PHE A 311 18.37 -14.07 26.76
C PHE A 311 18.70 -15.22 27.71
N MET A 312 18.37 -16.46 27.32
CA MET A 312 18.59 -17.65 28.16
C MET A 312 20.09 -17.93 28.39
N ASN A 313 20.92 -17.77 27.34
CA ASN A 313 22.37 -17.91 27.45
C ASN A 313 22.98 -16.86 28.40
N THR A 314 22.47 -15.62 28.36
CA THR A 314 22.87 -14.52 29.24
C THR A 314 22.48 -14.81 30.69
N PHE A 315 21.21 -15.14 30.95
CA PHE A 315 20.71 -15.48 32.29
C PHE A 315 21.53 -16.59 32.96
N ILE A 316 21.89 -17.65 32.21
CA ILE A 316 22.77 -18.72 32.71
C ILE A 316 24.17 -18.21 33.08
N ARG A 317 24.78 -17.40 32.21
CA ARG A 317 26.12 -16.84 32.43
C ARG A 317 26.15 -15.95 33.67
N GLU A 318 25.14 -15.11 33.86
CA GLU A 318 25.08 -14.20 35.00
C GLU A 318 24.83 -14.92 36.33
N ILE A 319 24.13 -16.06 36.34
CA ILE A 319 23.96 -16.88 37.56
C ILE A 319 25.24 -17.62 37.93
N ALA A 320 25.94 -18.20 36.96
CA ALA A 320 27.20 -18.94 37.12
C ALA A 320 27.21 -20.07 38.19
N ASN A 321 26.04 -20.47 38.70
CA ASN A 321 25.85 -21.47 39.75
C ASN A 321 25.22 -22.75 39.16
N THR A 322 25.86 -23.89 39.38
CA THR A 322 25.42 -25.21 38.92
C THR A 322 24.64 -26.02 39.94
N ASP A 323 24.54 -25.56 41.19
CA ASP A 323 23.82 -26.27 42.27
C ASP A 323 22.29 -26.07 42.18
N ILE A 324 21.84 -25.10 41.40
CA ILE A 324 20.44 -24.82 41.09
C ILE A 324 20.08 -25.48 39.76
N PHE A 325 18.97 -26.22 39.70
CA PHE A 325 18.38 -26.66 38.44
C PHE A 325 17.52 -25.54 37.84
N LEU A 326 18.01 -24.93 36.76
CA LEU A 326 17.33 -23.91 35.96
C LEU A 326 16.56 -24.59 34.81
N PHE A 327 15.28 -24.26 34.68
CA PHE A 327 14.47 -24.53 33.49
C PHE A 327 14.10 -23.18 32.86
N LEU A 328 14.59 -22.93 31.65
CA LEU A 328 14.38 -21.69 30.90
C LEU A 328 13.62 -21.99 29.61
N SER A 329 12.70 -21.11 29.22
CA SER A 329 11.89 -21.29 28.02
C SER A 329 11.46 -19.96 27.37
N VAL A 330 11.45 -19.93 26.04
CA VAL A 330 11.06 -18.75 25.24
C VAL A 330 10.20 -19.13 24.02
N GLY A 331 9.48 -18.16 23.47
CA GLY A 331 8.48 -18.35 22.40
C GLY A 331 7.05 -18.50 22.93
N ASP A 332 6.06 -18.32 22.04
CA ASP A 332 4.64 -18.31 22.40
C ASP A 332 4.10 -19.72 22.75
N GLU A 333 3.23 -19.83 23.76
CA GLU A 333 2.66 -21.11 24.21
C GLU A 333 1.85 -21.85 23.14
N LYS A 334 1.37 -21.15 22.09
CA LYS A 334 0.66 -21.72 20.93
C LYS A 334 1.58 -22.22 19.81
N THR A 335 2.89 -21.96 19.85
CA THR A 335 3.80 -22.22 18.72
C THR A 335 5.08 -22.96 19.15
N THR A 336 6.09 -23.03 18.27
CA THR A 336 7.36 -23.70 18.59
C THR A 336 8.25 -22.80 19.45
N GLY A 337 8.59 -23.23 20.65
CA GLY A 337 9.51 -22.52 21.54
C GLY A 337 10.92 -23.11 21.54
N ASN A 338 11.82 -22.46 22.27
CA ASN A 338 13.13 -23.01 22.61
C ASN A 338 13.24 -23.16 24.13
N ILE A 339 13.84 -24.24 24.60
CA ILE A 339 14.14 -24.47 26.02
C ILE A 339 15.62 -24.64 26.27
N VAL A 340 16.05 -24.24 27.46
CA VAL A 340 17.38 -24.54 27.99
C VAL A 340 17.25 -25.02 29.43
N LEU A 341 17.82 -26.17 29.73
CA LEU A 341 18.00 -26.66 31.09
C LEU A 341 19.47 -26.48 31.48
N TYR A 342 19.72 -26.04 32.70
CA TYR A 342 21.08 -25.85 33.23
C TYR A 342 21.13 -26.21 34.72
N GLY A 343 22.24 -26.75 35.19
CA GLY A 343 22.38 -27.19 36.59
C GLY A 343 23.24 -28.44 36.72
N PRO A 344 23.01 -29.31 37.72
CA PRO A 344 23.86 -30.49 37.94
C PRO A 344 23.76 -31.48 36.78
N GLU A 345 24.90 -31.87 36.18
CA GLU A 345 24.99 -32.77 35.02
C GLU A 345 24.06 -33.99 35.10
N ARG A 346 24.00 -34.65 36.27
CA ARG A 346 23.11 -35.80 36.49
C ARG A 346 21.63 -35.45 36.35
N ALA A 347 21.18 -34.35 36.95
CA ALA A 347 19.78 -33.93 36.87
C ALA A 347 19.43 -33.45 35.46
N VAL A 348 20.35 -32.76 34.78
CA VAL A 348 20.18 -32.30 33.40
C VAL A 348 20.12 -33.48 32.42
N GLY A 349 20.94 -34.51 32.62
CA GLY A 349 20.91 -35.76 31.83
C GLY A 349 19.65 -36.59 32.07
N ASP A 350 19.30 -36.84 33.34
CA ASP A 350 18.14 -37.68 33.71
C ASP A 350 16.80 -37.05 33.26
N LEU A 351 16.64 -35.73 33.40
CA LEU A 351 15.39 -35.01 33.10
C LEU A 351 15.28 -34.48 31.67
N GLY A 352 16.41 -34.17 31.00
CA GLY A 352 16.40 -33.44 29.72
C GLY A 352 15.62 -34.14 28.60
N ASN A 353 15.80 -35.45 28.45
CA ASN A 353 15.06 -36.23 27.46
C ASN A 353 13.56 -36.36 27.81
N GLN A 354 13.22 -36.52 29.09
CA GLN A 354 11.82 -36.62 29.56
C GLN A 354 11.06 -35.30 29.30
N ILE A 355 11.72 -34.17 29.57
CA ILE A 355 11.19 -32.83 29.29
C ILE A 355 11.04 -32.59 27.79
N SER A 356 12.03 -33.01 26.98
CA SER A 356 11.95 -32.88 25.52
C SER A 356 10.81 -33.74 24.94
N GLU A 357 10.57 -34.94 25.46
CA GLU A 357 9.48 -35.81 25.02
C GLU A 357 8.09 -35.19 25.32
N VAL A 358 7.88 -34.70 26.55
CA VAL A 358 6.60 -34.09 26.99
C VAL A 358 6.24 -32.80 26.23
N LEU A 359 7.25 -32.10 25.70
CA LEU A 359 7.09 -30.88 24.90
C LEU A 359 7.22 -31.16 23.38
N GLU A 360 7.31 -32.43 22.99
CA GLU A 360 7.50 -32.93 21.62
C GLU A 360 8.64 -32.22 20.87
N GLY A 361 9.74 -31.98 21.59
CA GLY A 361 10.93 -31.30 21.09
C GLY A 361 12.05 -32.23 20.65
N LYS A 362 12.98 -31.66 19.88
CA LYS A 362 14.26 -32.28 19.53
C LYS A 362 15.39 -31.41 20.08
N GLY A 363 16.35 -32.05 20.73
CA GLY A 363 17.44 -31.37 21.42
C GLY A 363 18.57 -32.32 21.79
N SER A 364 19.57 -31.76 22.48
CA SER A 364 20.70 -32.49 23.03
C SER A 364 21.27 -31.78 24.24
N GLY A 365 22.02 -32.51 25.06
CA GLY A 365 22.73 -31.96 26.21
C GLY A 365 24.15 -32.47 26.31
N LYS A 366 24.99 -31.71 27.01
CA LYS A 366 26.39 -32.03 27.27
C LYS A 366 26.81 -31.38 28.58
N GLY A 367 27.19 -32.20 29.57
CA GLY A 367 27.47 -31.71 30.91
C GLY A 367 26.27 -31.01 31.54
N ASN A 368 26.54 -29.88 32.19
CA ASN A 368 25.57 -29.06 32.93
C ASN A 368 24.51 -28.33 32.07
N LYS A 369 24.37 -28.61 30.76
CA LYS A 369 23.42 -27.91 29.87
C LYS A 369 22.70 -28.85 28.90
N TYR A 370 21.38 -28.68 28.72
CA TYR A 370 20.55 -29.30 27.69
C TYR A 370 19.80 -28.21 26.92
N GLN A 371 19.69 -28.33 25.59
CA GLN A 371 18.97 -27.37 24.74
C GLN A 371 18.08 -28.12 23.75
N ALA A 372 16.82 -27.67 23.58
CA ALA A 372 15.89 -28.24 22.61
C ALA A 372 15.00 -27.18 21.96
N LYS A 373 14.62 -27.42 20.71
CA LYS A 373 13.47 -26.75 20.09
C LYS A 373 12.24 -27.63 20.31
N VAL A 374 11.18 -27.05 20.86
CA VAL A 374 9.97 -27.75 21.33
C VAL A 374 8.74 -27.31 20.53
N ASN A 375 7.78 -28.22 20.33
CA ASN A 375 6.62 -27.98 19.46
C ASN A 375 5.30 -27.81 20.24
N LYS A 376 5.24 -28.24 21.51
CA LYS A 376 4.06 -28.09 22.38
C LYS A 376 4.37 -27.28 23.63
N MET A 377 4.62 -25.99 23.47
CA MET A 377 4.88 -25.07 24.59
C MET A 377 3.72 -25.00 25.60
N ALA A 378 2.47 -25.22 25.20
CA ALA A 378 1.32 -25.38 26.10
C ALA A 378 1.48 -26.51 27.15
N ASN A 379 2.36 -27.50 26.94
CA ASN A 379 2.70 -28.52 27.93
C ASN A 379 3.76 -28.06 28.97
N ARG A 380 4.31 -26.84 28.87
CA ARG A 380 5.37 -26.30 29.76
C ARG A 380 5.12 -26.60 31.23
N LYS A 381 3.94 -26.26 31.74
CA LYS A 381 3.55 -26.47 33.16
C LYS A 381 3.63 -27.93 33.62
N LYS A 382 3.50 -28.91 32.70
CA LYS A 382 3.68 -30.35 32.99
C LYS A 382 5.16 -30.73 33.06
N ALA A 383 6.00 -30.16 32.19
CA ALA A 383 7.44 -30.35 32.22
C ALA A 383 8.09 -29.70 33.46
N GLU A 384 7.56 -28.55 33.91
CA GLU A 384 7.91 -27.90 35.17
C GLU A 384 7.55 -28.80 36.38
N GLN A 385 6.38 -29.44 36.38
CA GLN A 385 5.99 -30.41 37.41
C GLN A 385 6.88 -31.66 37.46
N ILE A 386 7.34 -32.16 36.30
CA ILE A 386 8.24 -33.31 36.21
C ILE A 386 9.62 -32.99 36.79
N SER A 387 10.12 -31.78 36.57
CA SER A 387 11.41 -31.33 37.14
C SER A 387 11.33 -30.88 38.60
N GLY A 388 10.15 -30.50 39.09
CA GLY A 388 9.92 -30.03 40.46
C GLY A 388 9.52 -31.09 41.51
N MET A 389 9.39 -32.37 41.16
CA MET A 389 8.91 -33.41 42.09
C MET A 389 9.97 -33.96 43.05
N PRO A 390 9.81 -33.81 44.39
CA PRO A 390 10.19 -34.87 45.31
C PRO A 390 9.24 -36.07 45.09
N SER A 391 9.80 -37.25 44.83
CA SER A 391 9.00 -38.44 44.49
C SER A 391 8.04 -38.85 45.62
N PRO A 392 6.75 -39.16 45.34
CA PRO A 392 5.80 -39.70 46.32
C PRO A 392 6.08 -41.18 46.65
N LYS A 393 7.29 -41.47 47.16
CA LYS A 393 7.73 -42.79 47.65
C LYS A 393 8.24 -42.73 49.10
N ALA A 394 7.53 -41.97 49.94
CA ALA A 394 7.77 -41.87 51.39
C ALA A 394 6.49 -42.10 52.23
N PHE A 395 5.50 -42.82 51.70
CA PHE A 395 4.31 -43.20 52.48
C PHE A 395 4.64 -44.30 53.50
N HIS A 396 5.00 -43.88 54.71
CA HIS A 396 4.98 -44.74 55.88
C HIS A 396 3.50 -45.01 56.25
N VAL A 397 3.02 -46.24 56.04
CA VAL A 397 1.59 -46.56 56.16
C VAL A 397 1.23 -46.86 57.62
N PRO A 398 0.30 -46.12 58.25
CA PRO A 398 -0.23 -46.47 59.57
C PRO A 398 -0.96 -47.82 59.52
N ARG A 399 -0.74 -48.68 60.51
CA ARG A 399 -1.45 -49.96 60.65
C ARG A 399 -2.93 -49.69 60.93
N GLY A 400 -3.85 -50.23 60.12
CA GLY A 400 -5.29 -50.21 60.43
C GLY A 400 -6.29 -50.27 59.26
N VAL A 401 -5.89 -50.05 58.00
CA VAL A 401 -6.85 -50.00 56.87
C VAL A 401 -6.94 -51.34 56.13
N SER A 402 -8.16 -51.92 56.05
CA SER A 402 -8.43 -53.21 55.40
C SER A 402 -8.16 -53.18 53.88
N LYS A 403 -8.01 -54.37 53.29
CA LYS A 403 -7.64 -54.54 51.89
C LYS A 403 -8.74 -54.03 50.94
N GLU A 404 -10.01 -54.31 51.23
CA GLU A 404 -11.12 -53.93 50.34
C GLU A 404 -11.24 -52.40 50.17
N ARG A 405 -10.93 -51.61 51.21
CA ARG A 405 -10.92 -50.14 51.11
C ARG A 405 -9.83 -49.62 50.18
N LYS A 406 -8.72 -50.33 49.98
CA LYS A 406 -7.65 -49.93 49.05
C LYS A 406 -8.06 -50.21 47.61
N ASP A 407 -8.58 -51.42 47.37
CA ASP A 407 -8.99 -51.87 46.04
C ASP A 407 -10.19 -51.05 45.51
N ALA A 408 -11.11 -50.65 46.39
CA ALA A 408 -12.24 -49.77 46.06
C ALA A 408 -11.82 -48.33 45.68
N ILE A 409 -10.68 -47.83 46.17
CA ILE A 409 -10.16 -46.50 45.82
C ILE A 409 -9.41 -46.56 44.48
N LEU A 410 -8.57 -47.58 44.29
CA LEU A 410 -7.86 -47.83 43.02
C LEU A 410 -8.82 -48.00 41.83
N ASN A 411 -9.93 -48.74 42.02
CA ASN A 411 -10.95 -48.97 40.99
C ASN A 411 -11.87 -47.75 40.72
N LYS A 412 -11.78 -46.68 41.54
CA LYS A 412 -12.38 -45.37 41.23
C LYS A 412 -11.40 -44.46 40.48
N LEU A 413 -10.14 -44.42 40.91
CA LEU A 413 -9.09 -43.64 40.26
C LEU A 413 -8.83 -44.07 38.81
N SER A 414 -8.88 -45.38 38.50
CA SER A 414 -8.71 -45.89 37.13
C SER A 414 -9.87 -45.57 36.17
N LYS A 415 -10.96 -44.97 36.65
CA LYS A 415 -12.18 -44.68 35.86
C LYS A 415 -12.42 -43.19 35.60
N GLY A 416 -11.47 -42.32 35.96
CA GLY A 416 -11.46 -40.91 35.53
C GLY A 416 -12.63 -40.04 36.02
N ILE A 417 -13.35 -40.46 37.06
CA ILE A 417 -14.46 -39.67 37.62
C ILE A 417 -13.89 -38.50 38.43
N PRO A 418 -14.20 -37.23 38.08
CA PRO A 418 -13.73 -36.08 38.85
C PRO A 418 -14.37 -36.06 40.25
N PHE A 419 -13.59 -35.66 41.26
CA PHE A 419 -14.04 -35.60 42.64
C PHE A 419 -13.60 -34.27 43.29
N ASN A 420 -14.55 -33.56 43.91
CA ASN A 420 -14.28 -32.32 44.63
C ASN A 420 -13.83 -32.67 46.06
N THR A 421 -12.73 -32.07 46.54
CA THR A 421 -12.07 -32.44 47.80
C THR A 421 -12.60 -31.69 49.03
N HIS A 422 -13.50 -30.71 48.86
CA HIS A 422 -13.74 -29.72 49.90
C HIS A 422 -14.83 -30.05 50.95
N THR A 423 -15.55 -31.16 50.82
CA THR A 423 -16.71 -31.50 51.69
C THR A 423 -16.72 -32.97 52.14
N PHE A 424 -15.95 -33.31 53.18
CA PHE A 424 -16.16 -34.61 53.88
C PHE A 424 -15.77 -34.68 55.38
N TRP A 425 -15.26 -33.61 55.99
CA TRP A 425 -15.08 -33.52 57.45
C TRP A 425 -15.54 -32.13 57.93
N GLN A 426 -16.20 -32.06 59.08
CA GLN A 426 -17.21 -31.04 59.40
C GLN A 426 -16.85 -30.09 60.56
N ASP A 427 -17.35 -28.85 60.42
CA ASP A 427 -17.99 -27.97 61.42
C ASP A 427 -17.31 -27.63 62.78
N LEU A 428 -16.72 -26.41 62.84
CA LEU A 428 -16.99 -25.28 63.81
C LEU A 428 -16.87 -25.48 65.36
N PRO A 429 -16.88 -24.40 66.22
CA PRO A 429 -16.70 -22.93 66.03
C PRO A 429 -15.73 -22.25 67.07
N VAL A 430 -15.76 -20.89 67.21
CA VAL A 430 -15.29 -20.04 68.37
C VAL A 430 -13.76 -19.72 68.41
N SER A 431 -13.23 -18.50 68.70
CA SER A 431 -13.74 -17.14 69.07
C SER A 431 -12.84 -15.97 68.57
N GLN A 432 -13.32 -14.73 68.78
CA GLN A 432 -12.68 -13.38 68.77
C GLN A 432 -11.28 -13.34 69.46
N THR A 433 -10.38 -12.35 69.28
CA THR A 433 -10.45 -10.87 69.17
C THR A 433 -9.23 -10.29 68.37
N GLU A 434 -8.98 -9.01 68.00
CA GLU A 434 -9.69 -7.70 67.83
C GLU A 434 -8.81 -6.70 66.99
N ASN A 435 -9.04 -5.37 67.10
CA ASN A 435 -8.41 -4.18 66.47
C ASN A 435 -6.87 -4.05 66.68
N ASP A 436 -6.08 -3.24 65.93
CA ASP A 436 -6.21 -1.77 65.77
C ASP A 436 -5.58 -1.15 64.48
N THR A 437 -5.74 0.16 64.33
CA THR A 437 -5.63 0.98 63.11
C THR A 437 -4.30 1.74 62.94
N CYS A 438 -3.97 2.10 61.70
CA CYS A 438 -3.14 3.28 61.38
C CYS A 438 -3.29 3.66 59.88
N VAL A 439 -3.49 4.95 59.56
CA VAL A 439 -3.76 5.44 58.19
C VAL A 439 -3.12 6.82 57.96
N ALA A 440 -2.26 6.94 56.93
CA ALA A 440 -1.95 8.17 56.17
C ALA A 440 -0.85 7.90 55.12
N PRO A 441 -0.75 8.69 54.02
CA PRO A 441 -1.82 9.24 53.18
C PRO A 441 -1.76 8.64 51.75
N PRO A 442 -2.81 8.78 50.92
CA PRO A 442 -2.72 8.41 49.51
C PRO A 442 -1.80 9.39 48.76
N VAL A 443 -0.75 8.88 48.12
CA VAL A 443 -0.02 9.65 47.10
C VAL A 443 -0.91 9.79 45.87
N THR A 444 -1.08 11.02 45.38
CA THR A 444 -1.89 11.33 44.20
C THR A 444 -1.29 10.70 42.95
N GLN A 445 -1.77 9.52 42.59
CA GLN A 445 -1.73 9.08 41.20
C GLN A 445 -2.64 10.03 40.41
N LYS A 446 -2.04 10.85 39.53
CA LYS A 446 -2.78 11.34 38.36
C LYS A 446 -3.30 10.10 37.64
N LYS A 447 -4.61 10.04 37.42
CA LYS A 447 -5.08 9.39 36.21
C LYS A 447 -4.65 10.29 35.07
N GLU A 448 -3.88 9.74 34.14
CA GLU A 448 -3.91 10.20 32.76
C GLU A 448 -5.01 9.36 32.10
N ASP A 449 -5.93 10.02 31.41
CA ASP A 449 -7.29 9.50 31.26
C ASP A 449 -7.40 8.39 30.21
N GLU A 450 -7.95 7.23 30.60
CA GLU A 450 -8.31 6.12 29.72
C GLU A 450 -9.58 6.44 28.89
N ALA A 451 -9.60 7.61 28.23
CA ALA A 451 -10.81 8.25 27.70
C ALA A 451 -10.74 8.62 26.19
N GLU A 452 -9.76 8.14 25.43
CA GLU A 452 -9.54 8.59 24.04
C GLU A 452 -9.55 7.47 22.98
N VAL A 453 -10.09 6.28 23.31
CA VAL A 453 -10.22 5.16 22.35
C VAL A 453 -11.46 5.28 21.45
N GLY A 454 -12.46 6.10 21.82
CA GLY A 454 -13.67 6.32 21.01
C GLY A 454 -13.53 7.40 19.93
N GLY A 455 -12.81 8.49 20.23
CA GLY A 455 -12.81 9.71 19.39
C GLY A 455 -12.32 9.50 17.95
N LEU A 456 -11.30 8.65 17.74
CA LEU A 456 -10.80 8.35 16.40
C LEU A 456 -11.81 7.58 15.54
N GLU A 457 -12.57 6.65 16.12
CA GLU A 457 -13.54 5.83 15.40
C GLU A 457 -14.78 6.68 15.05
N ASP A 458 -15.25 7.51 15.98
CA ASP A 458 -16.33 8.47 15.71
C ASP A 458 -15.94 9.54 14.68
N TYR A 459 -14.70 10.05 14.69
CA TYR A 459 -14.21 10.97 13.68
C TYR A 459 -14.13 10.32 12.29
N MET A 460 -13.67 9.07 12.20
CA MET A 460 -13.60 8.31 10.95
C MET A 460 -14.99 7.98 10.37
N GLU A 461 -15.98 7.71 11.22
CA GLU A 461 -17.37 7.47 10.79
C GLU A 461 -18.08 8.77 10.38
N TYR A 462 -17.90 9.88 11.13
CA TYR A 462 -18.39 11.22 10.74
C TYR A 462 -17.79 11.66 9.39
N HIS A 463 -16.50 11.43 9.16
CA HIS A 463 -15.85 11.71 7.87
C HIS A 463 -16.38 10.80 6.74
N ARG A 464 -16.82 9.56 7.04
CA ARG A 464 -17.54 8.72 6.06
C ARG A 464 -18.90 9.32 5.72
N TYR A 465 -19.70 9.69 6.73
CA TYR A 465 -21.01 10.30 6.55
C TYR A 465 -20.93 11.58 5.69
N LEU A 466 -20.04 12.52 6.05
CA LEU A 466 -19.79 13.74 5.28
C LEU A 466 -19.45 13.43 3.81
N LYS A 467 -18.57 12.45 3.59
CA LYS A 467 -18.18 12.02 2.24
C LYS A 467 -19.34 11.37 1.48
N GLU A 468 -20.21 10.61 2.12
CA GLU A 468 -21.38 10.01 1.47
C GLU A 468 -22.45 11.05 1.10
N VAL A 469 -22.68 12.08 1.94
CA VAL A 469 -23.53 13.23 1.62
C VAL A 469 -22.99 14.01 0.42
N VAL A 470 -21.68 14.34 0.40
CA VAL A 470 -21.04 15.04 -0.73
C VAL A 470 -21.14 14.20 -2.02
N ASN A 471 -20.82 12.90 -1.98
CA ASN A 471 -20.95 12.00 -3.15
C ASN A 471 -22.41 11.80 -3.63
N ALA A 472 -23.40 12.10 -2.80
CA ALA A 472 -24.80 12.12 -3.21
C ALA A 472 -25.13 13.46 -3.91
N LEU A 473 -24.75 14.59 -3.31
CA LEU A 473 -24.97 15.92 -3.88
C LEU A 473 -24.24 16.12 -5.23
N GLU A 474 -22.97 15.72 -5.33
CA GLU A 474 -22.18 15.76 -6.58
C GLU A 474 -22.74 14.85 -7.69
N SER A 475 -23.57 13.86 -7.35
CA SER A 475 -24.21 12.98 -8.34
C SER A 475 -25.39 13.62 -9.05
N ASP A 476 -25.84 14.81 -8.60
CA ASP A 476 -26.76 15.66 -9.35
C ASP A 476 -25.98 16.68 -10.22
N PRO A 477 -26.04 16.59 -11.56
CA PRO A 477 -25.23 17.44 -12.44
C PRO A 477 -25.55 18.93 -12.38
N ASP A 478 -26.71 19.34 -11.84
CA ASP A 478 -27.09 20.75 -11.77
C ASP A 478 -26.84 21.34 -10.38
N PHE A 479 -26.90 20.53 -9.31
CA PHE A 479 -26.35 20.93 -8.00
C PHE A 479 -24.82 21.04 -8.07
N ARG A 480 -24.13 20.07 -8.69
CA ARG A 480 -22.67 20.07 -8.85
C ARG A 480 -22.16 21.36 -9.51
N LYS A 481 -22.77 21.80 -10.62
CA LYS A 481 -22.43 23.07 -11.31
C LYS A 481 -22.69 24.33 -10.50
N LYS A 482 -23.49 24.26 -9.43
CA LYS A 482 -23.69 25.37 -8.48
C LYS A 482 -22.65 25.33 -7.36
N LEU A 483 -22.28 24.14 -6.90
CA LEU A 483 -21.17 23.95 -5.95
C LEU A 483 -19.82 24.35 -6.57
N GLU A 484 -19.56 23.97 -7.83
CA GLU A 484 -18.40 24.40 -8.64
C GLU A 484 -18.41 25.91 -8.99
N LYS A 485 -19.42 26.67 -8.54
CA LYS A 485 -19.58 28.11 -8.80
C LYS A 485 -19.97 28.93 -7.57
N ALA A 486 -19.93 28.31 -6.39
CA ALA A 486 -20.23 28.98 -5.14
C ALA A 486 -18.92 29.42 -4.47
N ASP A 487 -18.77 30.73 -4.29
CA ASP A 487 -17.72 31.31 -3.46
C ASP A 487 -17.71 30.64 -2.08
N GLU A 488 -16.50 30.46 -1.54
CA GLU A 488 -16.26 29.85 -0.23
C GLU A 488 -17.07 30.55 0.88
N HIS A 489 -17.32 31.86 0.77
CA HIS A 489 -18.18 32.59 1.68
C HIS A 489 -19.69 32.27 1.50
N GLU A 490 -20.18 32.00 0.27
CA GLU A 490 -21.55 31.52 0.05
C GLU A 490 -21.78 30.09 0.54
N ILE A 491 -20.73 29.25 0.46
CA ILE A 491 -20.70 27.93 1.09
C ILE A 491 -20.75 28.10 2.61
N LYS A 492 -19.79 28.80 3.22
CA LYS A 492 -19.68 29.00 4.69
C LYS A 492 -20.91 29.69 5.29
N SER A 493 -21.60 30.57 4.56
CA SER A 493 -22.85 31.20 5.02
C SER A 493 -24.07 30.26 4.95
N GLY A 494 -23.91 29.02 4.50
CA GLY A 494 -24.98 28.03 4.36
C GLY A 494 -26.00 28.34 3.27
N LYS A 495 -25.73 29.32 2.39
CA LYS A 495 -26.65 29.76 1.33
C LYS A 495 -26.88 28.65 0.30
N ILE A 496 -25.83 27.89 -0.01
CA ILE A 496 -25.89 26.73 -0.92
C ILE A 496 -26.83 25.62 -0.45
N ALA A 497 -27.18 25.56 0.84
CA ALA A 497 -28.14 24.56 1.32
C ALA A 497 -29.56 24.80 0.80
N GLU A 498 -29.91 26.03 0.39
CA GLU A 498 -31.23 26.36 -0.16
C GLU A 498 -31.43 25.79 -1.57
N GLU A 499 -30.33 25.45 -2.27
CA GLU A 499 -30.37 24.76 -3.56
C GLU A 499 -30.79 23.28 -3.46
N LEU A 500 -30.84 22.72 -2.24
CA LEU A 500 -31.35 21.38 -1.97
C LEU A 500 -32.82 21.18 -2.41
N GLU A 501 -33.61 22.26 -2.49
CA GLU A 501 -34.99 22.19 -2.99
C GLU A 501 -35.07 21.72 -4.45
N PHE A 502 -34.09 22.05 -5.28
CA PHE A 502 -34.08 21.79 -6.72
C PHE A 502 -33.37 20.48 -7.10
N VAL A 503 -32.73 19.81 -6.14
CA VAL A 503 -32.03 18.53 -6.32
C VAL A 503 -33.00 17.42 -6.74
N SER A 504 -32.59 16.59 -7.69
CA SER A 504 -33.41 15.51 -8.23
C SER A 504 -33.90 14.52 -7.17
N HIS A 505 -35.14 14.04 -7.32
CA HIS A 505 -35.80 13.13 -6.36
C HIS A 505 -34.94 11.89 -6.04
N HIS A 506 -34.19 11.36 -7.01
CA HIS A 506 -33.31 10.21 -6.76
C HIS A 506 -32.21 10.52 -5.75
N VAL A 507 -31.60 11.71 -5.84
CA VAL A 507 -30.57 12.16 -4.89
C VAL A 507 -31.18 12.53 -3.54
N ARG A 508 -32.37 13.17 -3.50
CA ARG A 508 -33.06 13.41 -2.21
C ARG A 508 -33.36 12.09 -1.47
N THR A 509 -33.93 11.08 -2.14
CA THR A 509 -34.15 9.75 -1.54
C THR A 509 -32.85 9.06 -1.08
N ARG A 510 -31.73 9.31 -1.75
CA ARG A 510 -30.41 8.81 -1.34
C ARG A 510 -29.88 9.53 -0.10
N LEU A 511 -30.08 10.84 0.01
CA LEU A 511 -29.74 11.64 1.18
C LEU A 511 -30.59 11.28 2.40
N ASP A 512 -31.90 11.02 2.19
CA ASP A 512 -32.80 10.51 3.24
C ASP A 512 -32.30 9.18 3.82
N GLU A 513 -31.83 8.26 2.97
CA GLU A 513 -31.27 6.98 3.40
C GLU A 513 -29.93 7.15 4.16
N ILE A 514 -29.03 8.00 3.67
CA ILE A 514 -27.74 8.33 4.33
C ILE A 514 -27.99 8.95 5.71
N LYS A 515 -28.89 9.93 5.82
CA LYS A 515 -29.29 10.55 7.10
C LYS A 515 -29.88 9.51 8.06
N ARG A 516 -30.72 8.60 7.57
CA ARG A 516 -31.32 7.55 8.41
C ARG A 516 -30.27 6.62 9.00
N VAL A 517 -29.25 6.23 8.23
CA VAL A 517 -28.15 5.37 8.70
C VAL A 517 -27.35 6.05 9.81
N GLU A 518 -26.95 7.31 9.62
CA GLU A 518 -26.18 8.04 10.65
C GLU A 518 -27.03 8.31 11.90
N LEU A 519 -28.30 8.67 11.77
CA LEU A 519 -29.21 8.80 12.92
C LEU A 519 -29.40 7.47 13.68
N GLU A 520 -29.26 6.32 13.02
CA GLU A 520 -29.29 5.01 13.69
C GLU A 520 -27.95 4.70 14.39
N ARG A 521 -26.81 5.07 13.79
CA ARG A 521 -25.47 5.02 14.42
C ARG A 521 -25.39 5.87 15.69
N LEU A 522 -25.78 7.14 15.60
CA LEU A 522 -25.79 8.09 16.72
C LEU A 522 -26.72 7.65 17.88
N LYS A 523 -27.86 7.03 17.57
CA LYS A 523 -28.74 6.43 18.59
C LYS A 523 -28.07 5.26 19.32
N GLN A 524 -27.36 4.39 18.59
CA GLN A 524 -26.63 3.28 19.20
C GLN A 524 -25.49 3.76 20.10
N LEU A 525 -24.78 4.84 19.71
CA LEU A 525 -23.73 5.47 20.53
C LEU A 525 -24.31 6.09 21.81
N MET A 526 -25.39 6.87 21.71
CA MET A 526 -26.10 7.40 22.88
C MET A 526 -26.60 6.29 23.80
N GLU A 527 -27.13 5.18 23.27
CA GLU A 527 -27.58 4.06 24.09
C GLU A 527 -26.42 3.27 24.72
N GLN A 528 -25.23 3.27 24.11
CA GLN A 528 -24.02 2.71 24.72
C GLN A 528 -23.48 3.62 25.84
N LYS A 529 -23.34 4.93 25.60
CA LYS A 529 -22.91 5.91 26.61
C LYS A 529 -23.84 5.89 27.84
N LYS A 530 -25.15 5.85 27.60
CA LYS A 530 -26.19 5.71 28.65
C LYS A 530 -26.20 4.36 29.39
N LYS A 531 -25.49 3.34 28.90
CA LYS A 531 -25.25 2.06 29.62
C LYS A 531 -23.94 2.07 30.42
N LEU A 532 -23.04 3.02 30.15
CA LEU A 532 -21.77 3.19 30.85
C LEU A 532 -21.91 4.19 32.02
N GLU A 533 -22.76 5.20 31.89
CA GLU A 533 -22.98 6.24 32.90
C GLU A 533 -24.04 5.84 33.96
N GLN A 534 -23.80 6.21 35.23
CA GLN A 534 -24.73 5.94 36.33
C GLN A 534 -25.83 7.02 36.42
N PRO A 535 -27.04 6.69 36.91
CA PRO A 535 -28.25 7.48 36.67
C PRO A 535 -28.42 8.65 37.65
N ASN A 536 -27.45 9.58 37.71
CA ASN A 536 -27.53 10.73 38.62
C ASN A 536 -26.77 12.00 38.20
N ASN A 537 -26.57 12.22 36.89
CA ASN A 537 -26.29 13.54 36.32
C ASN A 537 -27.43 13.96 35.39
N SER A 538 -27.66 15.27 35.27
CA SER A 538 -28.53 15.85 34.24
C SER A 538 -27.94 15.62 32.85
N ILE A 539 -28.80 15.29 31.88
CA ILE A 539 -28.42 15.20 30.48
C ILE A 539 -28.39 16.63 29.92
N ASP A 540 -27.23 17.28 29.99
CA ASP A 540 -26.90 18.34 29.04
C ASP A 540 -26.61 17.68 27.68
N GLU A 541 -27.02 18.32 26.59
CA GLU A 541 -26.87 17.76 25.24
C GLU A 541 -25.40 17.80 24.79
N ASP A 542 -24.86 16.63 24.41
CA ASP A 542 -23.45 16.45 24.07
C ASP A 542 -23.10 17.20 22.76
N PRO A 543 -22.22 18.22 22.78
CA PRO A 543 -21.97 19.06 21.61
C PRO A 543 -21.45 18.32 20.37
N LEU A 544 -20.84 17.14 20.55
CA LEU A 544 -20.09 16.42 19.52
C LEU A 544 -20.94 15.99 18.30
N HIS A 545 -22.25 15.83 18.49
CA HIS A 545 -23.19 15.21 17.53
C HIS A 545 -24.23 16.18 16.93
N ASN A 546 -23.93 17.49 16.91
CA ASN A 546 -24.88 18.54 16.51
C ASN A 546 -24.96 18.84 14.98
N HIS A 547 -24.36 17.99 14.15
CA HIS A 547 -24.26 18.17 12.68
C HIS A 547 -25.49 17.70 11.88
N LEU A 548 -26.60 17.40 12.56
CA LEU A 548 -27.83 16.85 12.00
C LEU A 548 -29.06 17.47 12.69
N ASP A 549 -30.18 17.55 11.99
CA ASP A 549 -31.44 17.95 12.61
C ASP A 549 -32.19 16.76 13.21
N HIS A 550 -32.18 16.70 14.55
CA HIS A 550 -32.86 15.68 15.34
C HIS A 550 -34.38 15.87 15.42
N SER A 551 -34.95 16.99 14.93
CA SER A 551 -36.40 17.21 14.92
C SER A 551 -37.10 16.45 13.79
N ASN A 552 -36.42 16.27 12.65
CA ASN A 552 -36.88 15.48 11.52
C ASN A 552 -36.02 14.22 11.33
N PRO A 553 -36.47 13.03 11.76
CA PRO A 553 -35.68 11.80 11.68
C PRO A 553 -35.80 11.05 10.34
N HIS A 554 -36.50 11.59 9.32
CA HIS A 554 -36.95 10.81 8.15
C HIS A 554 -36.69 11.44 6.77
N THR A 555 -36.44 12.75 6.67
CA THR A 555 -35.90 13.36 5.44
C THR A 555 -34.69 14.24 5.73
N PHE A 556 -33.78 14.35 4.76
CA PHE A 556 -32.64 15.26 4.78
C PHE A 556 -33.05 16.60 4.15
N GLU A 557 -33.02 17.66 4.95
CA GLU A 557 -33.53 18.99 4.59
C GLU A 557 -32.42 20.04 4.62
N ILE A 558 -32.76 21.26 4.18
CA ILE A 558 -31.87 22.43 4.12
C ILE A 558 -31.10 22.62 5.44
N GLU A 559 -31.78 22.42 6.57
CA GLU A 559 -31.22 22.64 7.91
C GLU A 559 -30.17 21.59 8.30
N ASP A 560 -30.27 20.35 7.81
CA ASP A 560 -29.21 19.35 8.00
C ASP A 560 -27.93 19.76 7.29
N LEU A 561 -28.06 20.24 6.04
CA LEU A 561 -26.93 20.68 5.25
C LEU A 561 -26.31 21.97 5.81
N LYS A 562 -27.12 22.91 6.34
CA LYS A 562 -26.61 24.08 7.08
C LYS A 562 -25.83 23.69 8.34
N LYS A 563 -26.34 22.75 9.14
CA LYS A 563 -25.65 22.23 10.34
C LYS A 563 -24.34 21.48 10.01
N LEU A 564 -24.34 20.69 8.94
CA LEU A 564 -23.16 19.95 8.48
C LEU A 564 -22.05 20.90 7.97
N ILE A 565 -22.40 21.94 7.19
CA ILE A 565 -21.46 22.96 6.73
C ILE A 565 -20.90 23.78 7.91
N ALA A 566 -21.76 24.18 8.86
CA ALA A 566 -21.34 24.90 10.05
C ALA A 566 -20.31 24.10 10.86
N LYS A 567 -20.59 22.82 11.17
CA LYS A 567 -19.63 21.98 11.89
C LYS A 567 -18.33 21.77 11.09
N THR A 568 -18.41 21.49 9.79
CA THR A 568 -17.20 21.31 8.94
C THR A 568 -16.31 22.56 8.96
N THR A 569 -16.90 23.75 9.05
CA THR A 569 -16.17 25.02 9.14
C THR A 569 -15.51 25.23 10.51
N GLU A 570 -16.17 24.77 11.58
CA GLU A 570 -15.64 24.77 12.95
C GLU A 570 -14.49 23.75 13.12
N ASP A 571 -14.69 22.52 12.64
CA ASP A 571 -13.69 21.43 12.62
C ASP A 571 -12.40 21.90 11.90
N LEU A 572 -12.53 22.59 10.76
CA LEU A 572 -11.41 23.18 10.00
C LEU A 572 -10.68 24.26 10.80
N ALA A 573 -11.41 25.17 11.45
CA ALA A 573 -10.84 26.27 12.21
C ALA A 573 -10.09 25.78 13.47
N GLU A 574 -10.60 24.74 14.14
CA GLU A 574 -9.90 24.09 15.26
C GLU A 574 -8.62 23.37 14.80
N ALA A 575 -8.68 22.61 13.69
CA ALA A 575 -7.51 21.95 13.11
C ALA A 575 -6.42 22.96 12.68
N ASP A 576 -6.81 24.14 12.22
CA ASP A 576 -5.91 25.24 11.87
C ASP A 576 -5.26 25.88 13.10
N LYS A 577 -6.03 26.08 14.17
CA LYS A 577 -5.55 26.58 15.46
C LYS A 577 -4.56 25.61 16.11
N LEU A 578 -4.87 24.30 16.11
CA LEU A 578 -4.02 23.28 16.70
C LEU A 578 -2.66 23.19 15.99
N ARG A 579 -2.63 23.20 14.64
CA ARG A 579 -1.38 23.25 13.85
C ARG A 579 -0.54 24.49 14.17
N LYS A 580 -1.17 25.66 14.36
CA LYS A 580 -0.47 26.91 14.76
C LYS A 580 0.14 26.81 16.17
N GLU A 581 -0.52 26.11 17.09
CA GLU A 581 0.01 25.83 18.44
C GLU A 581 1.15 24.80 18.42
N GLU A 582 1.04 23.73 17.60
CA GLU A 582 2.12 22.75 17.40
C GLU A 582 3.38 23.37 16.78
N PHE A 583 3.25 24.19 15.73
CA PHE A 583 4.37 24.90 15.11
C PHE A 583 5.08 25.83 16.10
N LYS A 584 4.30 26.55 16.93
CA LYS A 584 4.83 27.41 17.99
C LYS A 584 5.61 26.62 19.04
N GLN A 585 5.11 25.44 19.45
CA GLN A 585 5.84 24.56 20.37
C GLN A 585 7.13 24.01 19.76
N TYR A 586 7.12 23.65 18.47
CA TYR A 586 8.31 23.17 17.76
C TYR A 586 9.44 24.21 17.73
N GLU A 587 9.14 25.45 17.35
CA GLU A 587 10.14 26.53 17.31
C GLU A 587 10.64 26.94 18.71
N LEU A 588 9.78 26.85 19.74
CA LEU A 588 10.18 27.02 21.14
C LEU A 588 11.15 25.91 21.60
N GLU A 589 10.85 24.64 21.31
CA GLU A 589 11.69 23.50 21.67
C GLU A 589 13.05 23.54 20.94
N LYS A 590 13.06 23.97 19.68
CA LYS A 590 14.23 24.19 18.82
C LYS A 590 15.18 25.25 19.40
N GLU A 591 14.65 26.41 19.81
CA GLU A 591 15.47 27.47 20.43
C GLU A 591 15.89 27.09 21.87
N TYR A 592 15.04 26.40 22.65
CA TYR A 592 15.43 25.79 23.93
C TYR A 592 16.63 24.83 23.77
N LYS A 593 16.58 23.91 22.80
CA LYS A 593 17.69 22.98 22.48
C LYS A 593 18.96 23.68 21.98
N LYS A 594 18.83 24.87 21.39
CA LYS A 594 19.95 25.74 21.01
C LYS A 594 20.58 26.37 22.26
N GLN A 595 19.78 26.94 23.17
CA GLN A 595 20.27 27.50 24.43
C GLN A 595 20.89 26.45 25.36
N GLU A 596 20.31 25.25 25.48
CA GLU A 596 20.91 24.17 26.30
C GLU A 596 22.31 23.77 25.81
N LYS A 597 22.53 23.65 24.49
CA LYS A 597 23.86 23.34 23.91
C LYS A 597 24.88 24.45 24.20
N LEU A 598 24.46 25.70 24.08
CA LEU A 598 25.25 26.88 24.44
C LEU A 598 25.61 26.94 25.93
N ASN A 599 24.73 26.47 26.81
CA ASN A 599 24.94 26.49 28.26
C ASN A 599 25.74 25.27 28.78
N HIS A 600 25.71 24.14 28.07
CA HIS A 600 26.51 22.96 28.40
C HIS A 600 27.94 22.98 27.81
N THR A 601 28.26 23.93 26.92
CA THR A 601 29.61 24.11 26.34
C THR A 601 30.41 25.21 27.07
N ASN A 602 31.67 24.94 27.38
CA ASN A 602 32.56 25.86 28.10
C ASN A 602 33.70 26.36 27.20
N GLY A 603 34.12 27.63 27.40
CA GLY A 603 35.35 28.17 26.82
C GLY A 603 35.38 28.25 25.28
N GLU A 604 36.51 27.85 24.69
CA GLU A 604 36.78 28.02 23.25
C GLU A 604 35.84 27.18 22.36
N GLU A 605 35.31 26.05 22.87
CA GLU A 605 34.31 25.25 22.17
C GLU A 605 32.99 26.00 22.00
N ARG A 606 32.58 26.79 23.01
CA ARG A 606 31.39 27.63 22.93
C ARG A 606 31.56 28.75 21.89
N ALA A 607 32.71 29.43 21.89
CA ALA A 607 32.99 30.50 20.94
C ALA A 607 33.09 29.98 19.48
N THR A 608 33.56 28.75 19.29
CA THR A 608 33.58 28.11 17.96
C THR A 608 32.20 27.59 17.54
N LEU A 609 31.36 27.08 18.45
CA LEU A 609 29.94 26.82 18.16
C LEU A 609 29.19 28.10 17.79
N GLU A 610 29.28 29.16 18.61
CA GLU A 610 28.65 30.46 18.36
C GLU A 610 29.02 31.00 16.98
N LYS A 611 30.30 30.90 16.61
CA LYS A 611 30.76 31.29 15.28
C LYS A 611 30.22 30.38 14.16
N GLN A 612 30.23 29.06 14.32
CA GLN A 612 29.71 28.14 13.30
C GLN A 612 28.20 28.31 13.09
N MET A 613 27.44 28.48 14.17
CA MET A 613 25.99 28.73 14.10
C MET A 613 25.70 30.06 13.42
N LYS A 614 26.45 31.12 13.74
CA LYS A 614 26.34 32.42 13.06
C LYS A 614 26.77 32.36 11.59
N GLU A 615 27.81 31.60 11.24
CA GLU A 615 28.18 31.34 9.84
C GLU A 615 27.13 30.52 9.08
N MET A 616 26.26 29.75 9.75
CA MET A 616 25.11 29.09 9.11
C MET A 616 23.91 30.05 8.99
N GLU A 617 23.57 30.82 10.03
CA GLU A 617 22.53 31.86 9.96
C GLU A 617 22.87 32.91 8.88
N GLU A 618 24.14 33.31 8.75
CA GLU A 618 24.65 34.20 7.69
C GLU A 618 24.78 33.53 6.30
N LYS A 619 24.67 32.19 6.19
CA LYS A 619 24.57 31.49 4.90
C LYS A 619 23.12 31.37 4.44
N HIS A 620 22.20 31.06 5.36
CA HIS A 620 20.77 31.10 5.08
C HIS A 620 20.34 32.51 4.63
N LYS A 621 20.78 33.56 5.35
CA LYS A 621 20.59 34.97 4.96
C LYS A 621 21.41 35.46 3.75
N LYS A 622 22.01 34.54 2.97
CA LYS A 622 22.72 34.80 1.71
C LYS A 622 22.14 34.04 0.52
N HIS A 623 21.04 33.31 0.69
CA HIS A 623 20.16 33.05 -0.43
C HIS A 623 19.58 34.39 -0.92
N GLU A 624 19.35 34.48 -2.22
CA GLU A 624 18.84 35.70 -2.85
C GLU A 624 17.39 35.96 -2.40
N ARG A 625 16.97 37.22 -2.45
CA ARG A 625 15.62 37.60 -1.99
C ARG A 625 14.62 37.14 -3.03
N LEU A 626 13.71 36.26 -2.63
CA LEU A 626 12.55 35.87 -3.42
C LEU A 626 11.78 37.12 -3.84
N HIS A 627 11.35 37.16 -5.10
CA HIS A 627 10.56 38.26 -5.64
C HIS A 627 9.15 38.25 -5.06
N GLU A 628 8.43 39.38 -5.08
CA GLU A 628 7.04 39.39 -4.63
C GLU A 628 6.14 38.59 -5.61
N PRO A 629 5.38 37.58 -5.13
CA PRO A 629 4.57 36.70 -5.99
C PRO A 629 3.64 37.46 -6.94
N GLY A 630 3.55 37.01 -8.19
CA GLY A 630 2.71 37.60 -9.24
C GLY A 630 3.23 38.93 -9.81
N HIS A 631 4.41 39.40 -9.41
CA HIS A 631 5.01 40.64 -9.92
C HIS A 631 5.94 40.37 -11.11
N LYS A 632 6.23 41.41 -11.89
CA LYS A 632 6.93 41.30 -13.18
C LYS A 632 8.25 40.53 -13.11
N ALA A 633 9.08 40.80 -12.09
CA ALA A 633 10.38 40.14 -11.95
C ALA A 633 10.25 38.62 -11.77
N GLN A 634 9.29 38.18 -10.95
CA GLN A 634 9.01 36.77 -10.68
C GLN A 634 8.55 36.04 -11.95
N LEU A 635 7.65 36.64 -12.73
CA LEU A 635 7.17 36.04 -13.99
C LEU A 635 8.24 36.07 -15.10
N GLU A 636 9.14 37.06 -15.11
CA GLU A 636 10.29 37.09 -16.02
C GLU A 636 11.33 36.01 -15.68
N GLU A 637 11.57 35.70 -14.40
CA GLU A 637 12.46 34.59 -13.98
C GLU A 637 11.89 33.23 -14.40
N VAL A 638 10.58 33.00 -14.22
CA VAL A 638 9.89 31.79 -14.71
C VAL A 638 10.02 31.68 -16.24
N TRP A 639 9.78 32.76 -16.97
CA TRP A 639 9.87 32.77 -18.44
C TRP A 639 11.29 32.50 -18.96
N GLU A 640 12.29 33.19 -18.42
CA GLU A 640 13.68 33.03 -18.87
C GLU A 640 14.27 31.68 -18.44
N GLU A 641 14.01 31.20 -17.22
CA GLU A 641 14.70 30.02 -16.69
C GLU A 641 13.87 28.75 -16.48
N GLN A 642 12.54 28.82 -16.30
CA GLN A 642 11.66 27.64 -16.19
C GLN A 642 11.17 27.23 -17.58
N ASP A 643 10.65 28.19 -18.36
CA ASP A 643 10.18 27.98 -19.75
C ASP A 643 11.33 27.97 -20.77
N GLN A 644 12.52 28.47 -20.38
CA GLN A 644 13.73 28.57 -21.21
C GLN A 644 13.56 29.49 -22.44
N MET A 645 12.70 30.51 -22.33
CA MET A 645 12.32 31.38 -23.44
C MET A 645 13.34 32.51 -23.67
N GLN A 646 14.00 32.48 -24.84
CA GLN A 646 15.02 33.46 -25.24
C GLN A 646 14.45 34.71 -25.95
N GLN A 647 13.24 35.13 -25.58
CA GLN A 647 12.52 36.26 -26.19
C GLN A 647 11.98 37.18 -25.10
N ASP A 648 11.86 38.48 -25.39
CA ASP A 648 11.26 39.46 -24.47
C ASP A 648 9.91 38.96 -23.92
N PHE A 649 9.66 39.11 -22.62
CA PHE A 649 8.47 38.63 -21.92
C PHE A 649 7.17 39.16 -22.54
N ASP A 650 6.36 38.25 -23.10
CA ASP A 650 5.00 38.53 -23.56
C ASP A 650 3.97 37.95 -22.58
N PRO A 651 3.22 38.80 -21.84
CA PRO A 651 2.17 38.37 -20.92
C PRO A 651 1.14 37.42 -21.53
N LYS A 652 0.84 37.55 -22.84
CA LYS A 652 -0.19 36.70 -23.47
C LYS A 652 0.31 35.27 -23.68
N THR A 653 1.51 35.13 -24.21
CA THR A 653 2.14 33.83 -24.40
C THR A 653 2.48 33.18 -23.05
N PHE A 654 2.86 33.97 -22.03
CA PHE A 654 3.05 33.48 -20.67
C PHE A 654 1.76 32.90 -20.06
N PHE A 655 0.62 33.60 -20.20
CA PHE A 655 -0.68 33.12 -19.74
C PHE A 655 -1.06 31.79 -20.40
N MET A 656 -0.99 31.74 -21.74
CA MET A 656 -1.34 30.55 -22.53
C MET A 656 -0.33 29.39 -22.44
N LEU A 657 0.78 29.55 -21.71
CA LEU A 657 1.78 28.51 -21.48
C LEU A 657 1.57 27.78 -20.14
N HIS A 658 0.99 28.49 -19.16
CA HIS A 658 0.67 27.97 -17.82
C HIS A 658 -0.83 27.69 -17.60
N ASP A 659 -1.66 27.99 -18.60
CA ASP A 659 -3.00 27.40 -18.81
C ASP A 659 -2.78 25.94 -19.29
N ILE A 660 -2.67 25.00 -18.35
CA ILE A 660 -2.19 23.62 -18.56
C ILE A 660 -3.27 22.74 -19.17
N ASP A 661 -4.54 22.93 -18.78
CA ASP A 661 -5.67 22.19 -19.36
C ASP A 661 -6.27 22.88 -20.61
N GLY A 662 -5.96 24.17 -20.82
CA GLY A 662 -6.40 24.96 -21.97
C GLY A 662 -7.80 25.57 -21.83
N ASN A 663 -8.30 25.74 -20.60
CA ASN A 663 -9.63 26.28 -20.34
C ASN A 663 -9.70 27.83 -20.45
N GLY A 664 -8.55 28.53 -20.34
CA GLY A 664 -8.48 30.00 -20.44
C GLY A 664 -8.59 30.77 -19.11
N LEU A 665 -8.59 30.06 -17.98
CA LEU A 665 -8.53 30.56 -16.61
C LEU A 665 -7.39 29.83 -15.89
N TRP A 666 -6.67 30.50 -14.98
CA TRP A 666 -5.71 29.82 -14.11
C TRP A 666 -6.34 29.37 -12.78
N ASP A 667 -6.14 28.10 -12.44
CA ASP A 667 -6.58 27.52 -11.18
C ASP A 667 -5.50 27.54 -10.06
N GLN A 668 -5.87 27.02 -8.89
CA GLN A 668 -5.02 27.05 -7.70
C GLN A 668 -3.83 26.08 -7.73
N GLU A 669 -3.78 25.12 -8.65
CA GLU A 669 -2.61 24.26 -8.89
C GLU A 669 -1.72 24.84 -10.00
N GLU A 670 -2.30 25.47 -11.02
CA GLU A 670 -1.58 26.19 -12.08
C GLU A 670 -0.82 27.41 -11.54
N VAL A 671 -1.46 28.24 -10.70
CA VAL A 671 -0.78 29.35 -10.00
C VAL A 671 0.35 28.84 -9.09
N LYS A 672 0.21 27.65 -8.49
CA LYS A 672 1.28 27.03 -7.68
C LYS A 672 2.46 26.56 -8.53
N ALA A 673 2.26 26.21 -9.80
CA ALA A 673 3.32 25.77 -10.70
C ALA A 673 4.37 26.86 -10.98
N LEU A 674 4.00 28.13 -10.80
CA LEU A 674 4.90 29.28 -10.93
C LEU A 674 5.98 29.33 -9.82
N PHE A 675 5.67 28.87 -8.60
CA PHE A 675 6.58 28.98 -7.44
C PHE A 675 7.55 27.79 -7.30
N ILE A 676 7.54 26.82 -8.22
CA ILE A 676 8.26 25.54 -8.09
C ILE A 676 9.79 25.73 -7.94
N LYS A 677 10.36 26.73 -8.60
CA LYS A 677 11.78 27.08 -8.45
C LYS A 677 12.12 27.84 -7.17
N GLU A 678 11.24 28.75 -6.76
CA GLU A 678 11.49 29.69 -5.68
C GLU A 678 11.51 29.01 -4.30
N LEU A 679 10.83 27.85 -4.16
CA LEU A 679 10.67 27.14 -2.87
C LEU A 679 11.08 25.66 -2.92
N ASP A 680 12.39 25.40 -2.74
CA ASP A 680 12.94 24.07 -2.47
C ASP A 680 12.43 23.45 -1.13
N LYS A 681 11.77 24.24 -0.25
CA LYS A 681 11.23 23.80 1.05
C LYS A 681 9.98 24.59 1.49
N MET A 682 9.13 23.90 2.27
CA MET A 682 7.91 24.38 2.98
C MET A 682 6.66 24.63 2.12
N TYR A 683 5.63 23.81 2.36
CA TYR A 683 4.30 23.90 1.71
C TYR A 683 3.51 25.14 2.18
N GLU A 684 3.68 25.55 3.44
CA GLU A 684 2.98 26.71 4.04
C GLU A 684 3.38 28.03 3.38
N GLU A 685 4.60 28.15 2.87
CA GLU A 685 5.07 29.36 2.19
C GLU A 685 4.45 29.49 0.79
N MET A 686 4.28 28.38 0.07
CA MET A 686 3.58 28.35 -1.23
C MET A 686 2.13 28.82 -1.09
N GLU A 687 1.43 28.43 -0.02
CA GLU A 687 0.04 28.85 0.19
C GLU A 687 -0.05 30.35 0.52
N ARG A 688 0.90 30.91 1.27
CA ARG A 688 1.00 32.37 1.48
C ARG A 688 1.29 33.12 0.18
N MET A 689 2.17 32.58 -0.68
CA MET A 689 2.46 33.16 -1.99
C MET A 689 1.22 33.15 -2.89
N ARG A 690 0.51 32.01 -2.97
CA ARG A 690 -0.78 31.88 -3.67
C ARG A 690 -1.82 32.88 -3.16
N GLU A 691 -2.05 32.94 -1.84
CA GLU A 691 -2.99 33.90 -1.24
C GLU A 691 -2.65 35.35 -1.60
N SER A 692 -1.35 35.69 -1.67
CA SER A 692 -0.90 37.01 -2.10
C SER A 692 -1.17 37.27 -3.59
N VAL A 693 -0.97 36.28 -4.47
CA VAL A 693 -1.28 36.41 -5.91
C VAL A 693 -2.77 36.62 -6.13
N TYR A 694 -3.62 35.73 -5.60
CA TYR A 694 -5.08 35.84 -5.77
C TYR A 694 -5.60 37.18 -5.25
N LYS A 695 -5.18 37.63 -4.07
CA LYS A 695 -5.56 38.92 -3.48
C LYS A 695 -5.31 40.15 -4.39
N TYR A 696 -4.36 40.08 -5.33
CA TYR A 696 -4.05 41.19 -6.26
C TYR A 696 -4.49 40.93 -7.71
N MET A 697 -4.61 39.67 -8.12
CA MET A 697 -4.85 39.28 -9.51
C MET A 697 -6.28 38.82 -9.78
N ASP A 698 -6.91 38.11 -8.85
CA ASP A 698 -8.33 37.79 -8.86
C ASP A 698 -9.10 39.02 -8.31
N ARG A 699 -9.92 39.64 -9.15
CA ARG A 699 -10.58 40.94 -8.89
C ARG A 699 -12.10 40.80 -8.85
N ASN A 700 -12.62 39.70 -9.38
CA ASN A 700 -14.02 39.33 -9.36
C ASN A 700 -14.36 38.47 -8.11
N HIS A 701 -13.35 37.85 -7.50
CA HIS A 701 -13.35 36.94 -6.34
C HIS A 701 -14.05 35.60 -6.58
N ASP A 702 -13.88 35.01 -7.78
CA ASP A 702 -14.38 33.68 -8.16
C ASP A 702 -13.39 32.53 -7.90
N GLY A 703 -12.14 32.84 -7.50
CA GLY A 703 -11.13 31.84 -7.16
C GLY A 703 -10.30 31.32 -8.34
N PHE A 704 -10.45 31.93 -9.52
CA PHE A 704 -9.57 31.76 -10.68
C PHE A 704 -8.88 33.10 -11.03
N ILE A 705 -8.01 33.10 -12.04
CA ILE A 705 -7.50 34.34 -12.66
C ILE A 705 -7.79 34.27 -14.15
N ASP A 706 -8.65 35.16 -14.65
CA ASP A 706 -8.98 35.20 -16.08
C ASP A 706 -7.91 35.94 -16.91
N PHE A 707 -7.92 35.71 -18.23
CA PHE A 707 -6.97 36.34 -19.15
C PHE A 707 -7.02 37.87 -19.13
N ASP A 708 -8.20 38.49 -19.05
CA ASP A 708 -8.37 39.95 -19.02
C ASP A 708 -7.99 40.54 -17.65
N GLU A 709 -8.14 39.80 -16.55
CA GLU A 709 -7.62 40.14 -15.21
C GLU A 709 -6.10 40.09 -15.16
N PHE A 710 -5.47 39.01 -15.64
CA PHE A 710 -4.02 38.89 -15.77
C PHE A 710 -3.45 40.02 -16.67
N ILE A 711 -4.09 40.25 -17.82
CA ILE A 711 -3.74 41.31 -18.77
C ILE A 711 -4.12 42.71 -18.25
N TYR A 712 -4.98 42.84 -17.22
CA TYR A 712 -5.14 44.09 -16.48
C TYR A 712 -3.95 44.29 -15.53
N GLN A 713 -3.62 43.29 -14.70
CA GLN A 713 -2.61 43.43 -13.66
C GLN A 713 -1.24 43.76 -14.24
N THR A 714 -0.84 43.12 -15.35
CA THR A 714 0.43 43.42 -16.04
C THR A 714 0.60 44.89 -16.50
N LYS A 715 -0.48 45.69 -16.47
CA LYS A 715 -0.46 47.12 -16.81
C LYS A 715 -0.38 48.06 -15.60
N THR A 716 -0.61 47.59 -14.37
CA THR A 716 -0.55 48.43 -13.16
C THR A 716 0.88 48.92 -12.89
N ASN A 717 1.03 49.86 -11.96
CA ASN A 717 2.36 50.26 -11.47
C ASN A 717 2.86 49.28 -10.39
N GLU A 718 1.94 48.77 -9.57
CA GLU A 718 2.21 47.79 -8.50
C GLU A 718 2.93 46.55 -9.06
N PHE A 719 2.42 45.97 -10.16
CA PHE A 719 3.07 44.85 -10.88
C PHE A 719 4.55 45.07 -11.27
N LYS A 720 5.02 46.32 -11.33
CA LYS A 720 6.38 46.70 -11.76
C LYS A 720 7.30 47.10 -10.61
N GLU A 721 6.78 47.24 -9.39
CA GLU A 721 7.57 47.61 -8.21
C GLU A 721 7.71 46.41 -7.27
N ASP A 722 8.74 45.59 -7.49
CA ASP A 722 9.08 44.51 -6.55
C ASP A 722 9.59 45.09 -5.21
N HIS A 723 9.02 44.61 -4.11
CA HIS A 723 9.44 44.97 -2.75
C HIS A 723 10.18 43.83 -2.02
N GLY A 724 10.24 42.64 -2.63
CA GLY A 724 10.85 41.43 -2.11
C GLY A 724 9.99 40.71 -1.07
N TRP A 725 9.77 39.41 -1.27
CA TRP A 725 8.97 38.58 -0.38
C TRP A 725 9.64 38.37 0.99
N LYS A 726 8.81 38.12 2.01
CA LYS A 726 9.24 37.85 3.39
C LYS A 726 8.70 36.51 3.85
N ALA A 727 9.57 35.51 3.78
CA ALA A 727 9.33 34.16 4.25
C ALA A 727 9.13 34.11 5.79
N LEU A 728 8.46 33.06 6.24
CA LEU A 728 8.06 32.83 7.64
C LEU A 728 9.25 32.85 8.62
N ASP A 729 10.44 32.44 8.20
CA ASP A 729 11.62 32.31 9.05
C ASP A 729 12.27 33.65 9.48
N GLU A 730 11.78 34.80 8.98
CA GLU A 730 12.12 36.12 9.55
C GLU A 730 11.20 36.56 10.72
N GLN A 731 10.08 35.86 11.00
CA GLN A 731 9.17 36.21 12.09
C GLN A 731 9.15 35.12 13.19
N LYS A 732 9.54 35.48 14.42
CA LYS A 732 9.38 34.59 15.59
C LYS A 732 7.88 34.34 15.85
N PRO A 733 7.39 33.09 15.90
CA PRO A 733 5.99 32.77 16.26
C PRO A 733 5.72 32.83 17.78
N TYR A 734 6.72 33.23 18.58
CA TYR A 734 6.67 33.35 20.03
C TYR A 734 7.31 34.67 20.51
N THR A 735 6.85 35.14 21.66
CA THR A 735 7.47 36.26 22.38
C THR A 735 8.64 35.79 23.24
N ASP A 736 9.57 36.70 23.57
CA ASP A 736 10.71 36.36 24.44
C ASP A 736 10.27 36.04 25.89
N GLU A 737 9.08 36.48 26.31
CA GLU A 737 8.48 36.15 27.62
C GLU A 737 7.93 34.71 27.65
N GLU A 738 7.24 34.29 26.58
CA GLU A 738 6.77 32.90 26.40
C GLU A 738 7.95 31.90 26.34
N LEU A 739 9.04 32.26 25.64
CA LEU A 739 10.26 31.45 25.63
C LEU A 739 10.87 31.34 27.04
N ALA A 740 10.91 32.44 27.81
CA ALA A 740 11.37 32.42 29.19
C ALA A 740 10.45 31.60 30.11
N GLU A 741 9.14 31.54 29.85
CA GLU A 741 8.21 30.65 30.56
C GLU A 741 8.41 29.17 30.18
N TYR A 742 8.54 28.86 28.90
CA TYR A 742 8.84 27.52 28.39
C TYR A 742 10.12 26.93 29.01
N ILE A 743 11.21 27.72 29.04
CA ILE A 743 12.46 27.37 29.72
C ILE A 743 12.24 27.09 31.22
N ARG A 744 11.44 27.92 31.92
CA ARG A 744 11.12 27.73 33.34
C ARG A 744 10.35 26.43 33.59
N GLN A 745 9.36 26.10 32.74
CA GLN A 745 8.58 24.87 32.85
C GLN A 745 9.43 23.62 32.56
N HIS A 746 10.26 23.63 31.52
CA HIS A 746 11.17 22.52 31.22
C HIS A 746 12.18 22.26 32.34
N HIS A 747 12.79 23.30 32.93
CA HIS A 747 13.68 23.16 34.08
C HIS A 747 12.97 22.83 35.40
N ALA A 748 11.64 22.92 35.48
CA ALA A 748 10.85 22.47 36.62
C ALA A 748 10.46 20.98 36.49
N ASN A 749 10.15 20.52 35.27
CA ASN A 749 9.80 19.12 34.99
C ASN A 749 11.03 18.18 34.96
N ASN A 750 12.24 18.71 34.75
CA ASN A 750 13.51 17.96 34.73
C ASN A 750 14.30 18.03 36.06
N LYS A 751 13.62 18.14 37.21
CA LYS A 751 14.23 18.21 38.57
C LYS A 751 13.58 17.24 39.56
#